data_AF-A0A4Q4YVP9-F1
#
_entry.id   AF-A0A4Q4YVP9-F1
#
_cell.length_a   1.000
_cell.length_b   1.000
_cell.length_c   1.000
_cell.angle_alpha   90.00
_cell.angle_beta   90.00
_cell.angle_gamma   90.00
#
_symmetry.space_group_name_H-M   'P 1'
#
loop_
_entity.id
_entity.type
_entity.pdbx_description
1 polymer ?
#
loop_
_entity_poly.entity_id
_entity_poly.type
_entity_poly.pdbx_seq_one_letter_code
_entity_poly.pdbx_strand_id
1 'polypeptide(L)'
;MKFLVSLAALQHSAGPGNFRGPCPMMNTLANHNLLPHDGRNITKQDVTKATGAALNFKESLASLADHLNRHNVLELDGSLSRLDAYFGNNHIFSEEVFEQTKKYWTEPVLDPEMLANSKLARQLDSKVFNPTYTFMETVENFSLGELAAPIIAFGNLQSGKVNRTLVEYFFVNERLPYELGWTTQEQALDTEDVLKVSTMISEATNLITPSKSDGVARRFSVVASARRFALWRLGKRYSFFNHGDSGIIDAKSRLFQTLSKVVAHKDTSQKHVWHLSAGDPQSLANFNLRLNVVIQVVGSRGDVQPFVALVQELRRHGYRVRLATHGTFSDFVRKAGLEFYSIGGDPADLMAYMVKNPGLIPKMRTLQEGEIQKKRKMVAEMLDGCWKSCIEPDPVSGRPFVAEVFIANPPSFAHIHCSQALGVPLHLMFPMPWTSTSAFPHPLANIEMRGSHLPTGVANYVSYSAVKFMTWQGLGDLVNSWRKTLGLKAVPSTAGPLLAERLRVPFTYCWSPALIPKPADWPPHIDVCGFFFRDPPKYEASPEIASFLRAGPPPVYIGFGSIVIDDPGKLTATILQAVRATGVRAIISRGWSKLGSDLANVDENVLFIGDCPHDWLFQHVAAMVHHGGAGTTACGLLNVRPTTIVLFFGDQPFWGAMVAAAGGGPRPTPQRQLNSDNLAEAIRFCLRPETAVAADSLGAQMRSESGVKAAVESFHAHLPVEELR
;
A
#
# COMPACT_ATOMS: atom_id res chain seq x y z
N MET A 1 -20.87 38.56 -34.90
CA MET A 1 -22.14 38.41 -34.15
C MET A 1 -23.42 38.45 -35.02
N LYS A 2 -23.40 38.08 -36.33
CA LYS A 2 -24.64 37.94 -37.14
C LYS A 2 -24.64 36.82 -38.21
N PHE A 3 -23.63 35.94 -38.25
CA PHE A 3 -23.50 34.92 -39.32
C PHE A 3 -23.56 33.45 -38.85
N LEU A 4 -23.68 33.18 -37.55
CA LEU A 4 -23.76 31.79 -37.02
C LEU A 4 -25.17 31.36 -36.56
N VAL A 5 -26.16 32.26 -36.59
CA VAL A 5 -27.55 31.93 -36.23
C VAL A 5 -28.27 31.13 -37.33
N SER A 6 -27.75 31.11 -38.57
CA SER A 6 -28.44 30.49 -39.71
C SER A 6 -28.29 28.97 -39.82
N LEU A 7 -27.30 28.35 -39.16
CA LEU A 7 -27.07 26.89 -39.27
C LEU A 7 -27.69 26.08 -38.12
N ALA A 8 -28.05 26.72 -37.01
CA ALA A 8 -28.66 26.05 -35.85
C ALA A 8 -30.14 25.67 -36.06
N ALA A 9 -30.76 26.12 -37.15
CA ALA A 9 -32.21 26.00 -37.41
C ALA A 9 -32.62 24.83 -38.32
N LEU A 10 -31.70 23.99 -38.81
CA LEU A 10 -32.05 22.79 -39.58
C LEU A 10 -32.45 21.65 -38.64
N GLN A 11 -33.65 21.78 -38.07
CA GLN A 11 -34.27 20.84 -37.14
C GLN A 11 -34.79 19.61 -37.87
N HIS A 12 -34.28 18.43 -37.53
CA HIS A 12 -34.80 17.16 -38.06
C HIS A 12 -35.15 16.26 -36.87
N SER A 13 -36.42 15.83 -36.78
CA SER A 13 -36.78 14.73 -35.87
C SER A 13 -36.10 13.44 -36.35
N ALA A 14 -35.85 12.51 -35.44
CA ALA A 14 -35.31 11.22 -35.83
C ALA A 14 -36.31 10.50 -36.77
N GLY A 15 -35.89 10.25 -38.01
CA GLY A 15 -36.67 9.47 -38.97
C GLY A 15 -36.60 7.96 -38.70
N PRO A 16 -37.48 7.15 -39.32
CA PRO A 16 -37.43 5.70 -39.21
C PRO A 16 -36.05 5.16 -39.64
N GLY A 17 -35.33 4.50 -38.73
CA GLY A 17 -34.00 3.90 -38.99
C GLY A 17 -32.80 4.65 -38.39
N ASN A 18 -33.02 5.86 -37.85
CA ASN A 18 -31.99 6.60 -37.12
C ASN A 18 -31.72 5.96 -35.75
N PHE A 19 -30.45 5.85 -35.36
CA PHE A 19 -30.04 5.32 -34.06
C PHE A 19 -30.00 6.44 -33.02
N ARG A 20 -30.52 6.17 -31.82
CA ARG A 20 -30.48 7.08 -30.67
C ARG A 20 -30.03 6.30 -29.45
N GLY A 21 -29.39 6.99 -28.53
CA GLY A 21 -28.83 6.41 -27.31
C GLY A 21 -29.45 6.98 -26.04
N PRO A 22 -29.02 6.52 -24.86
CA PRO A 22 -29.55 6.96 -23.58
C PRO A 22 -29.17 8.40 -23.20
N CYS A 23 -28.20 9.03 -23.88
CA CYS A 23 -27.76 10.40 -23.60
C CYS A 23 -28.57 11.43 -24.41
N PRO A 24 -29.43 12.26 -23.78
CA PRO A 24 -30.28 13.22 -24.49
C PRO A 24 -29.48 14.31 -25.23
N MET A 25 -28.29 14.67 -24.72
CA MET A 25 -27.43 15.68 -25.36
C MET A 25 -26.88 15.17 -26.70
N MET A 26 -26.50 13.90 -26.79
CA MET A 26 -25.99 13.33 -28.04
C MET A 26 -27.08 13.26 -29.11
N ASN A 27 -28.28 12.85 -28.70
CA ASN A 27 -29.45 12.85 -29.58
C ASN A 27 -29.78 14.27 -30.04
N THR A 28 -29.67 15.26 -29.15
CA THR A 28 -29.84 16.68 -29.47
C THR A 28 -28.86 17.16 -30.54
N LEU A 29 -27.57 16.88 -30.37
CA LEU A 29 -26.56 17.27 -31.36
C LEU A 29 -26.79 16.61 -32.73
N ALA A 30 -27.26 15.36 -32.77
CA ALA A 30 -27.64 14.67 -34.01
C ALA A 30 -28.91 15.27 -34.66
N ASN A 31 -29.91 15.68 -33.88
CA ASN A 31 -31.12 16.33 -34.38
C ASN A 31 -30.86 17.73 -34.98
N HIS A 32 -29.77 18.38 -34.54
CA HIS A 32 -29.26 19.64 -35.08
C HIS A 32 -28.19 19.47 -36.18
N ASN A 33 -27.94 18.25 -36.66
CA ASN A 33 -26.90 17.95 -37.67
C ASN A 33 -25.47 18.37 -37.28
N LEU A 34 -25.21 18.54 -35.97
CA LEU A 34 -23.87 18.78 -35.44
C LEU A 34 -23.08 17.48 -35.29
N LEU A 35 -23.80 16.37 -35.14
CA LEU A 35 -23.33 15.00 -35.28
C LEU A 35 -24.04 14.32 -36.47
N PRO A 36 -23.51 13.20 -37.00
CA PRO A 36 -24.22 12.37 -37.98
C PRO A 36 -25.68 12.13 -37.57
N HIS A 37 -26.62 12.58 -38.41
CA HIS A 37 -28.04 12.60 -38.09
C HIS A 37 -28.65 11.20 -37.87
N ASP A 38 -28.09 10.22 -38.57
CA ASP A 38 -28.43 8.80 -38.43
C ASP A 38 -27.94 8.20 -37.09
N GLY A 39 -27.15 8.94 -36.32
CA GLY A 39 -26.62 8.56 -35.02
C GLY A 39 -25.51 7.50 -35.07
N ARG A 40 -24.91 7.26 -36.24
CA ARG A 40 -23.91 6.19 -36.44
C ARG A 40 -22.52 6.77 -36.66
N ASN A 41 -21.49 5.94 -36.44
CA ASN A 41 -20.08 6.26 -36.71
C ASN A 41 -19.56 7.56 -36.09
N ILE A 42 -20.11 7.97 -34.94
CA ILE A 42 -19.70 9.20 -34.23
C ILE A 42 -18.27 9.00 -33.68
N THR A 43 -17.33 9.85 -34.13
CA THR A 43 -15.96 9.86 -33.61
C THR A 43 -15.77 10.87 -32.49
N LYS A 44 -14.71 10.72 -31.70
CA LYS A 44 -14.32 11.69 -30.66
C LYS A 44 -14.18 13.11 -31.21
N GLN A 45 -13.60 13.24 -32.41
CA GLN A 45 -13.41 14.53 -33.07
C GLN A 45 -14.74 15.18 -33.45
N ASP A 46 -15.72 14.38 -33.89
CA ASP A 46 -17.08 14.87 -34.18
C ASP A 46 -17.75 15.40 -32.92
N VAL A 47 -17.63 14.69 -31.79
CA VAL A 47 -18.19 15.17 -30.52
C VAL A 47 -17.51 16.47 -30.07
N THR A 48 -16.17 16.55 -30.15
CA THR A 48 -15.43 17.78 -29.83
C THR A 48 -15.92 18.98 -30.63
N LYS A 49 -16.06 18.81 -31.94
CA LYS A 49 -16.52 19.87 -32.83
C LYS A 49 -17.98 20.25 -32.52
N ALA A 50 -18.85 19.26 -32.30
CA ALA A 50 -20.26 19.47 -32.03
C ALA A 50 -20.50 20.19 -30.69
N THR A 51 -19.85 19.76 -29.60
CA THR A 51 -19.99 20.40 -28.28
C THR A 51 -19.34 21.78 -28.24
N GLY A 52 -18.23 21.97 -28.96
CA GLY A 52 -17.61 23.29 -29.13
C GLY A 52 -18.54 24.26 -29.84
N ALA A 53 -19.19 23.82 -30.93
CA ALA A 53 -20.11 24.65 -31.71
C ALA A 53 -21.44 24.95 -30.98
N ALA A 54 -22.04 23.95 -30.32
CA ALA A 54 -23.34 24.11 -29.65
C ALA A 54 -23.25 24.81 -28.29
N LEU A 55 -22.25 24.42 -27.48
CA LEU A 55 -22.17 24.74 -26.05
C LEU A 55 -20.95 25.59 -25.69
N ASN A 56 -20.07 25.92 -26.65
CA ASN A 56 -18.83 26.67 -26.41
C ASN A 56 -17.84 25.96 -25.48
N PHE A 57 -17.75 24.62 -25.55
CA PHE A 57 -16.79 23.84 -24.76
C PHE A 57 -15.36 23.96 -25.33
N LYS A 58 -14.35 24.15 -24.46
CA LYS A 58 -12.94 24.07 -24.87
C LYS A 58 -12.58 22.64 -25.31
N GLU A 59 -11.63 22.53 -26.24
CA GLU A 59 -11.17 21.25 -26.83
C GLU A 59 -10.71 20.24 -25.76
N SER A 60 -10.15 20.71 -24.64
CA SER A 60 -9.75 19.88 -23.49
C SER A 60 -10.91 19.10 -22.86
N LEU A 61 -12.13 19.63 -22.92
CA LEU A 61 -13.33 19.07 -22.31
C LEU A 61 -13.96 17.97 -23.16
N ALA A 62 -13.86 18.08 -24.47
CA ALA A 62 -14.38 17.08 -25.38
C ALA A 62 -13.61 15.75 -25.33
N SER A 63 -12.42 15.73 -24.72
CA SER A 63 -11.71 14.50 -24.46
C SER A 63 -12.45 13.54 -23.52
N LEU A 64 -13.41 14.03 -22.71
CA LEU A 64 -14.34 13.23 -21.89
C LEU A 64 -15.43 12.51 -22.70
N ALA A 65 -15.68 12.92 -23.95
CA ALA A 65 -16.69 12.32 -24.82
C ALA A 65 -16.29 10.93 -25.37
N ASP A 66 -15.04 10.51 -25.18
CA ASP A 66 -14.48 9.24 -25.69
C ASP A 66 -15.10 7.99 -25.04
N HIS A 67 -15.93 8.16 -24.02
CA HIS A 67 -16.66 7.10 -23.33
C HIS A 67 -18.07 6.88 -23.89
N LEU A 68 -18.53 7.72 -24.83
CA LEU A 68 -19.95 7.81 -25.22
C LEU A 68 -20.42 6.76 -26.23
N ASN A 69 -19.54 5.91 -26.76
CA ASN A 69 -19.89 4.90 -27.75
C ASN A 69 -19.48 3.46 -27.36
N ARG A 70 -19.14 3.23 -26.09
CA ARG A 70 -18.91 1.88 -25.56
C ARG A 70 -20.20 1.32 -24.99
N HIS A 71 -20.76 0.30 -25.67
CA HIS A 71 -21.75 -0.58 -25.06
C HIS A 71 -21.21 -1.09 -23.70
N ASN A 72 -22.05 -1.04 -22.66
CA ASN A 72 -21.75 -1.34 -21.25
C ASN A 72 -20.95 -0.31 -20.43
N VAL A 73 -20.76 0.94 -20.90
CA VAL A 73 -20.04 1.98 -20.11
C VAL A 73 -20.92 3.17 -19.72
N LEU A 74 -22.06 3.39 -20.38
CA LEU A 74 -23.00 4.48 -20.09
C LEU A 74 -24.25 3.89 -19.44
N GLU A 75 -24.72 4.52 -18.35
CA GLU A 75 -25.83 4.08 -17.50
C GLU A 75 -27.00 3.45 -18.24
N LEU A 76 -27.44 2.29 -17.75
CA LEU A 76 -28.68 1.65 -18.18
C LEU A 76 -29.78 1.73 -17.10
N ASP A 77 -29.43 2.07 -15.85
CA ASP A 77 -30.34 1.97 -14.71
C ASP A 77 -30.47 3.32 -13.97
N GLY A 78 -31.70 3.75 -13.67
CA GLY A 78 -31.97 4.98 -12.91
C GLY A 78 -31.84 6.31 -13.66
N SER A 79 -32.02 6.36 -14.98
CA SER A 79 -32.04 7.62 -15.78
C SER A 79 -33.17 8.57 -15.35
N LEU A 80 -32.96 9.88 -15.55
CA LEU A 80 -33.97 10.91 -15.34
C LEU A 80 -35.15 10.84 -16.33
N SER A 81 -34.96 10.25 -17.51
CA SER A 81 -35.94 10.36 -18.62
C SER A 81 -36.06 9.11 -19.50
N ARG A 82 -35.35 8.03 -19.17
CA ARG A 82 -35.37 6.76 -19.89
C ARG A 82 -35.79 5.64 -18.95
N LEU A 83 -36.49 4.65 -19.51
CA LEU A 83 -36.76 3.39 -18.81
C LEU A 83 -35.45 2.74 -18.40
N ASP A 84 -35.46 2.07 -17.25
CA ASP A 84 -34.37 1.19 -16.83
C ASP A 84 -34.24 0.05 -17.85
N ALA A 85 -33.02 -0.28 -18.29
CA ALA A 85 -32.83 -1.25 -19.36
C ALA A 85 -33.29 -2.67 -18.97
N TYR A 86 -33.37 -2.97 -17.66
CA TYR A 86 -33.99 -4.20 -17.20
C TYR A 86 -35.48 -4.28 -17.56
N PHE A 87 -36.21 -3.15 -17.54
CA PHE A 87 -37.64 -3.11 -17.82
C PHE A 87 -38.00 -2.87 -19.29
N GLY A 88 -37.05 -2.47 -20.13
CA GLY A 88 -37.32 -2.28 -21.55
C GLY A 88 -36.29 -1.42 -22.30
N ASN A 89 -36.76 -0.77 -23.37
CA ASN A 89 -35.90 0.02 -24.24
C ASN A 89 -35.54 1.37 -23.59
N ASN A 90 -34.28 1.55 -23.24
CA ASN A 90 -33.75 2.75 -22.61
C ASN A 90 -33.20 3.80 -23.60
N HIS A 91 -33.39 3.59 -24.90
CA HIS A 91 -32.98 4.54 -25.95
C HIS A 91 -34.10 5.53 -26.32
N ILE A 92 -35.33 5.30 -25.85
CA ILE A 92 -36.51 6.11 -26.16
C ILE A 92 -36.92 6.92 -24.92
N PHE A 93 -37.24 8.20 -25.12
CA PHE A 93 -37.82 9.04 -24.06
C PHE A 93 -39.08 8.41 -23.48
N SER A 94 -39.15 8.31 -22.15
CA SER A 94 -40.32 7.82 -21.44
C SER A 94 -40.97 8.98 -20.69
N GLU A 95 -42.16 9.37 -21.17
CA GLU A 95 -42.97 10.40 -20.53
C GLU A 95 -43.30 10.03 -19.08
N GLU A 96 -43.65 8.76 -18.83
CA GLU A 96 -43.92 8.25 -17.48
C GLU A 96 -42.73 8.42 -16.53
N VAL A 97 -41.52 8.00 -16.94
CA VAL A 97 -40.31 8.16 -16.13
C VAL A 97 -40.00 9.63 -15.89
N PHE A 98 -40.16 10.47 -16.91
CA PHE A 98 -39.87 11.89 -16.79
C PHE A 98 -40.87 12.61 -15.87
N GLU A 99 -42.16 12.24 -15.89
CA GLU A 99 -43.14 12.72 -14.93
C GLU A 99 -42.79 12.33 -13.49
N GLN A 100 -42.25 11.12 -13.27
CA GLN A 100 -41.77 10.71 -11.95
C GLN A 100 -40.59 11.59 -11.47
N THR A 101 -39.65 11.89 -12.35
CA THR A 101 -38.51 12.79 -12.08
C THR A 101 -38.98 14.20 -11.72
N LYS A 102 -39.92 14.77 -12.50
CA LYS A 102 -40.43 16.13 -12.31
C LYS A 102 -41.14 16.37 -10.98
N LYS A 103 -41.60 15.32 -10.28
CA LYS A 103 -42.18 15.44 -8.92
C LYS A 103 -41.23 16.07 -7.90
N TYR A 104 -39.92 15.99 -8.14
CA TYR A 104 -38.88 16.55 -7.28
C TYR A 104 -38.44 17.95 -7.71
N TRP A 105 -39.01 18.48 -8.80
CA TRP A 105 -38.70 19.80 -9.34
C TRP A 105 -39.75 20.82 -8.92
N THR A 106 -39.87 21.08 -7.62
CA THR A 106 -40.95 21.88 -7.00
C THR A 106 -41.01 23.36 -7.38
N GLU A 107 -39.94 23.95 -7.94
CA GLU A 107 -39.82 25.38 -8.23
C GLU A 107 -39.55 25.66 -9.72
N PRO A 108 -39.87 26.88 -10.23
CA PRO A 108 -39.57 27.27 -11.62
C PRO A 108 -38.07 27.35 -11.96
N VAL A 109 -37.21 27.45 -10.93
CA VAL A 109 -35.76 27.42 -11.06
C VAL A 109 -35.25 26.22 -10.28
N LEU A 110 -34.67 25.26 -10.99
CA LEU A 110 -34.10 24.06 -10.40
C LEU A 110 -32.78 24.41 -9.74
N ASP A 111 -32.60 23.98 -8.50
CA ASP A 111 -31.34 24.03 -7.79
C ASP A 111 -30.69 22.63 -7.72
N PRO A 112 -29.44 22.53 -7.23
CA PRO A 112 -28.75 21.26 -7.13
C PRO A 112 -29.49 20.20 -6.30
N GLU A 113 -30.26 20.59 -5.29
CA GLU A 113 -30.97 19.69 -4.38
C GLU A 113 -32.20 19.07 -5.06
N MET A 114 -32.95 19.85 -5.83
CA MET A 114 -34.08 19.36 -6.62
C MET A 114 -33.64 18.33 -7.67
N LEU A 115 -32.53 18.60 -8.36
CA LEU A 115 -31.94 17.67 -9.32
C LEU A 115 -31.44 16.40 -8.61
N ALA A 116 -30.66 16.56 -7.54
CA ALA A 116 -30.17 15.49 -6.68
C ALA A 116 -31.28 14.53 -6.21
N ASN A 117 -32.35 15.09 -5.63
CA ASN A 117 -33.48 14.33 -5.11
C ASN A 117 -34.21 13.57 -6.21
N SER A 118 -34.35 14.17 -7.40
CA SER A 118 -34.96 13.51 -8.55
C SER A 118 -34.18 12.26 -8.99
N LYS A 119 -32.85 12.34 -9.06
CA LYS A 119 -31.99 11.19 -9.40
C LYS A 119 -32.00 10.13 -8.30
N LEU A 120 -31.97 10.56 -7.04
CA LEU A 120 -32.01 9.65 -5.90
C LEU A 120 -33.27 8.78 -5.92
N ALA A 121 -34.42 9.40 -6.21
CA ALA A 121 -35.69 8.69 -6.33
C ALA A 121 -35.66 7.67 -7.47
N ARG A 122 -35.11 8.05 -8.64
CA ARG A 122 -34.96 7.13 -9.78
C ARG A 122 -34.05 5.93 -9.46
N GLN A 123 -32.93 6.16 -8.79
CA GLN A 123 -32.03 5.09 -8.36
C GLN A 123 -32.64 4.18 -7.29
N LEU A 124 -33.42 4.73 -6.35
CA LEU A 124 -34.18 3.94 -5.38
C LEU A 124 -35.19 3.04 -6.07
N ASP A 125 -35.94 3.58 -7.02
CA ASP A 125 -36.93 2.85 -7.79
C ASP A 125 -36.29 1.69 -8.56
N SER A 126 -35.21 1.97 -9.30
CA SER A 126 -34.39 0.93 -9.96
C SER A 126 -33.87 -0.10 -8.96
N LYS A 127 -33.33 0.30 -7.81
CA LYS A 127 -32.83 -0.63 -6.79
C LYS A 127 -33.91 -1.53 -6.20
N VAL A 128 -35.13 -1.02 -6.04
CA VAL A 128 -36.23 -1.77 -5.42
C VAL A 128 -36.78 -2.81 -6.41
N PHE A 129 -36.88 -2.46 -7.70
CA PHE A 129 -37.61 -3.28 -8.66
C PHE A 129 -36.71 -4.01 -9.68
N ASN A 130 -35.47 -3.57 -9.93
CA ASN A 130 -34.50 -4.25 -10.81
C ASN A 130 -33.58 -5.17 -9.97
N PRO A 131 -33.79 -6.50 -9.99
CA PRO A 131 -33.02 -7.45 -9.19
C PRO A 131 -31.56 -7.59 -9.63
N THR A 132 -31.21 -7.08 -10.81
CA THR A 132 -29.85 -7.06 -11.36
C THR A 132 -29.16 -5.70 -11.19
N TYR A 133 -29.79 -4.75 -10.51
CA TYR A 133 -29.26 -3.41 -10.30
C TYR A 133 -27.91 -3.45 -9.56
N THR A 134 -26.86 -2.93 -10.19
CA THR A 134 -25.49 -2.94 -9.64
C THR A 134 -24.96 -1.53 -9.42
N PHE A 135 -24.65 -1.18 -8.17
CA PHE A 135 -24.01 0.10 -7.82
C PHE A 135 -22.49 0.00 -8.05
N MET A 136 -22.01 0.50 -9.19
CA MET A 136 -20.57 0.65 -9.47
C MET A 136 -20.14 2.12 -9.32
N GLU A 137 -18.91 2.39 -8.85
CA GLU A 137 -18.34 3.76 -8.76
C GLU A 137 -18.32 4.48 -10.14
N THR A 138 -18.28 3.71 -11.23
CA THR A 138 -18.40 4.22 -12.60
C THR A 138 -19.81 4.71 -12.93
N VAL A 139 -20.85 4.13 -12.34
CA VAL A 139 -22.26 4.52 -12.50
C VAL A 139 -22.54 5.82 -11.73
N GLU A 140 -22.00 5.95 -10.51
CA GLU A 140 -22.17 7.16 -9.69
C GLU A 140 -21.55 8.42 -10.33
N ASN A 141 -20.35 8.29 -10.92
CA ASN A 141 -19.73 9.40 -11.64
C ASN A 141 -20.50 9.80 -12.90
N PHE A 142 -21.18 8.85 -13.55
CA PHE A 142 -22.03 9.13 -14.71
C PHE A 142 -23.35 9.80 -14.30
N SER A 143 -23.99 9.32 -13.22
CA SER A 143 -25.16 9.95 -12.59
C SER A 143 -24.93 11.44 -12.28
N LEU A 144 -23.76 11.78 -11.72
CA LEU A 144 -23.40 13.17 -11.44
C LEU A 144 -23.26 14.00 -12.72
N GLY A 145 -22.75 13.39 -13.80
CA GLY A 145 -22.68 14.02 -15.12
C GLY A 145 -24.06 14.30 -15.74
N GLU A 146 -25.01 13.37 -15.63
CA GLU A 146 -26.40 13.55 -16.11
C GLU A 146 -27.09 14.72 -15.39
N LEU A 147 -26.85 14.87 -14.08
CA LEU A 147 -27.40 15.96 -13.27
C LEU A 147 -26.73 17.32 -13.51
N ALA A 148 -25.42 17.33 -13.74
CA ALA A 148 -24.66 18.55 -13.97
C ALA A 148 -24.89 19.12 -15.39
N ALA A 149 -25.15 18.27 -16.39
CA ALA A 149 -25.25 18.66 -17.79
C ALA A 149 -26.29 19.76 -18.07
N PRO A 150 -27.53 19.74 -17.52
CA PRO A 150 -28.50 20.81 -17.73
C PRO A 150 -28.06 22.16 -17.16
N ILE A 151 -27.38 22.17 -16.01
CA ILE A 151 -26.84 23.40 -15.41
C ILE A 151 -25.67 23.93 -16.27
N ILE A 152 -24.79 23.04 -16.73
CA ILE A 152 -23.66 23.41 -17.57
C ILE A 152 -24.13 24.00 -18.91
N ALA A 153 -25.15 23.39 -19.52
CA ALA A 153 -25.66 23.81 -20.81
C ALA A 153 -26.57 25.05 -20.74
N PHE A 154 -27.47 25.12 -19.75
CA PHE A 154 -28.58 26.07 -19.74
C PHE A 154 -28.66 26.94 -18.48
N GLY A 155 -27.82 26.68 -17.48
CA GLY A 155 -27.91 27.28 -16.15
C GLY A 155 -26.84 28.32 -15.83
N ASN A 156 -26.84 28.72 -14.56
CA ASN A 156 -25.84 29.57 -13.96
C ASN A 156 -24.80 28.73 -13.21
N LEU A 157 -23.56 28.75 -13.68
CA LEU A 157 -22.46 27.92 -13.15
C LEU A 157 -21.98 28.37 -11.77
N GLN A 158 -22.28 29.60 -11.35
CA GLN A 158 -21.89 30.12 -10.04
C GLN A 158 -22.88 29.70 -8.95
N SER A 159 -24.18 29.69 -9.24
CA SER A 159 -25.23 29.31 -8.30
C SER A 159 -25.67 27.85 -8.41
N GLY A 160 -25.31 27.16 -9.50
CA GLY A 160 -25.76 25.80 -9.77
C GLY A 160 -27.24 25.71 -10.14
N LYS A 161 -27.87 26.84 -10.51
CA LYS A 161 -29.31 26.90 -10.78
C LYS A 161 -29.62 26.94 -12.26
N VAL A 162 -30.72 26.33 -12.68
CA VAL A 162 -31.16 26.28 -14.08
C VAL A 162 -32.67 26.47 -14.20
N ASN A 163 -33.12 27.17 -15.25
CA ASN A 163 -34.55 27.36 -15.50
C ASN A 163 -35.22 26.04 -15.87
N ARG A 164 -36.25 25.64 -15.11
CA ARG A 164 -36.97 24.37 -15.27
C ARG A 164 -37.52 24.18 -16.68
N THR A 165 -38.10 25.23 -17.27
CA THR A 165 -38.69 25.19 -18.62
C THR A 165 -37.66 24.84 -19.69
N LEU A 166 -36.41 25.32 -19.55
CA LEU A 166 -35.33 24.98 -20.49
C LEU A 166 -34.92 23.51 -20.38
N VAL A 167 -34.84 22.99 -19.14
CA VAL A 167 -34.50 21.59 -18.87
C VAL A 167 -35.59 20.66 -19.38
N GLU A 168 -36.86 20.97 -19.13
CA GLU A 168 -37.99 20.19 -19.62
C GLU A 168 -38.04 20.17 -21.15
N TYR A 169 -37.90 21.33 -21.80
CA TYR A 169 -37.86 21.39 -23.26
C TYR A 169 -36.74 20.54 -23.83
N PHE A 170 -35.54 20.61 -23.24
CA PHE A 170 -34.38 19.82 -23.67
C PHE A 170 -34.64 18.32 -23.57
N PHE A 171 -35.15 17.81 -22.45
CA PHE A 171 -35.38 16.37 -22.29
C PHE A 171 -36.53 15.85 -23.16
N VAL A 172 -37.62 16.62 -23.30
CA VAL A 172 -38.82 16.20 -24.06
C VAL A 172 -38.55 16.24 -25.57
N ASN A 173 -37.89 17.29 -26.05
CA ASN A 173 -37.72 17.51 -27.49
C ASN A 173 -36.36 17.00 -28.00
N GLU A 174 -35.40 16.72 -27.11
CA GLU A 174 -33.99 16.48 -27.45
C GLU A 174 -33.49 17.55 -28.43
N ARG A 175 -33.66 18.81 -28.04
CA ARG A 175 -33.36 20.01 -28.83
C ARG A 175 -32.75 21.10 -27.95
N LEU A 176 -31.92 21.93 -28.57
CA LEU A 176 -31.41 23.15 -27.95
C LEU A 176 -32.57 24.18 -27.85
N PRO A 177 -32.86 24.76 -26.66
CA PRO A 177 -34.06 25.58 -26.45
C PRO A 177 -34.02 27.00 -27.06
N TYR A 178 -33.53 27.18 -28.29
CA TYR A 178 -33.42 28.50 -28.93
C TYR A 178 -34.76 29.24 -29.03
N GLU A 179 -35.85 28.50 -29.26
CA GLU A 179 -37.22 29.03 -29.34
C GLU A 179 -37.72 29.59 -27.99
N LEU A 180 -37.15 29.13 -26.88
CA LEU A 180 -37.40 29.65 -25.55
C LEU A 180 -36.46 30.80 -25.16
N GLY A 181 -35.71 31.34 -26.13
CA GLY A 181 -34.78 32.44 -25.93
C GLY A 181 -33.43 32.04 -25.33
N TRP A 182 -33.11 30.75 -25.24
CA TRP A 182 -31.78 30.32 -24.83
C TRP A 182 -30.75 30.64 -25.92
N THR A 183 -29.57 31.12 -25.52
CA THR A 183 -28.42 31.33 -26.41
C THR A 183 -27.21 30.62 -25.85
N THR A 184 -26.30 30.20 -26.74
CA THR A 184 -25.01 29.62 -26.35
C THR A 184 -24.23 30.58 -25.44
N GLN A 185 -23.55 30.02 -24.42
CA GLN A 185 -22.76 30.78 -23.46
C GLN A 185 -21.66 31.60 -24.16
N GLU A 186 -21.50 32.88 -23.79
CA GLU A 186 -20.48 33.76 -24.38
C GLU A 186 -19.06 33.35 -23.96
N GLN A 187 -18.89 32.86 -22.73
CA GLN A 187 -17.61 32.40 -22.21
C GLN A 187 -17.40 30.92 -22.52
N ALA A 188 -16.19 30.59 -22.99
CA ALA A 188 -15.83 29.23 -23.32
C ALA A 188 -15.71 28.38 -22.05
N LEU A 189 -16.53 27.33 -21.96
CA LEU A 189 -16.60 26.43 -20.82
C LEU A 189 -15.35 25.56 -20.75
N ASP A 190 -14.73 25.50 -19.57
CA ASP A 190 -13.58 24.66 -19.32
C ASP A 190 -13.80 23.62 -18.23
N THR A 191 -12.81 22.75 -18.03
CA THR A 191 -12.92 21.61 -17.11
C THR A 191 -13.19 22.05 -15.67
N GLU A 192 -12.80 23.27 -15.29
CA GLU A 192 -13.05 23.83 -13.95
C GLU A 192 -14.54 24.14 -13.74
N ASP A 193 -15.22 24.67 -14.77
CA ASP A 193 -16.65 24.97 -14.74
C ASP A 193 -17.49 23.70 -14.53
N VAL A 194 -17.17 22.64 -15.29
CA VAL A 194 -17.86 21.35 -15.19
C VAL A 194 -17.64 20.71 -13.83
N LEU A 195 -16.42 20.79 -13.30
CA LEU A 195 -16.10 20.26 -11.98
C LEU A 195 -16.83 21.01 -10.87
N LYS A 196 -16.94 22.33 -11.00
CA LYS A 196 -17.63 23.19 -10.04
C LYS A 196 -19.10 22.82 -9.92
N VAL A 197 -19.80 22.68 -11.04
CA VAL A 197 -21.21 22.27 -11.06
C VAL A 197 -21.38 20.83 -10.54
N SER A 198 -20.51 19.90 -10.96
CA SER A 198 -20.56 18.51 -10.49
C SER A 198 -20.37 18.41 -8.97
N THR A 199 -19.54 19.29 -8.40
CA THR A 199 -19.34 19.38 -6.94
C THR A 199 -20.60 19.89 -6.24
N MET A 200 -21.28 20.91 -6.78
CA MET A 200 -22.52 21.43 -6.20
C MET A 200 -23.61 20.36 -6.16
N ILE A 201 -23.77 19.59 -7.23
CA ILE A 201 -24.69 18.44 -7.28
C ILE A 201 -24.30 17.39 -6.24
N SER A 202 -23.01 17.02 -6.20
CA SER A 202 -22.53 16.01 -5.24
C SER A 202 -22.72 16.43 -3.78
N GLU A 203 -22.57 17.71 -3.44
CA GLU A 203 -22.85 18.23 -2.09
C GLU A 203 -24.36 18.23 -1.76
N ALA A 204 -25.22 18.37 -2.77
CA ALA A 204 -26.67 18.34 -2.61
C ALA A 204 -27.27 16.92 -2.61
N THR A 205 -26.50 15.91 -3.03
CA THR A 205 -26.90 14.50 -2.98
C THR A 205 -26.30 13.76 -1.79
N ASN A 206 -27.12 13.01 -1.04
CA ASN A 206 -26.65 11.84 -0.28
C ASN A 206 -27.05 10.58 -1.05
N LEU A 207 -26.43 10.34 -2.22
CA LEU A 207 -26.64 9.08 -2.98
C LEU A 207 -26.48 7.90 -2.02
N ILE A 208 -27.46 6.98 -2.00
CA ILE A 208 -27.71 5.99 -0.93
C ILE A 208 -26.55 5.00 -0.75
N THR A 209 -25.48 5.51 -0.17
CA THR A 209 -24.46 4.80 0.54
C THR A 209 -24.57 5.35 1.96
N PRO A 210 -25.07 4.56 2.93
CA PRO A 210 -25.38 5.11 4.24
C PRO A 210 -24.10 5.61 4.92
N SER A 211 -24.00 6.94 5.08
CA SER A 211 -23.47 7.54 6.29
C SER A 211 -24.48 7.25 7.42
N LYS A 212 -24.08 6.45 8.41
CA LYS A 212 -24.76 6.38 9.72
C LYS A 212 -23.82 7.04 10.73
N SER A 213 -24.22 7.92 11.63
CA SER A 213 -25.50 8.59 11.90
C SER A 213 -25.21 9.71 12.92
N ASP A 214 -25.86 10.86 12.79
CA ASP A 214 -25.76 11.99 13.73
C ASP A 214 -26.41 11.70 15.10
N GLY A 215 -25.89 12.33 16.15
CA GLY A 215 -26.46 12.27 17.50
C GLY A 215 -25.68 12.92 18.66
N VAL A 216 -25.28 14.19 18.51
CA VAL A 216 -25.10 15.22 19.57
C VAL A 216 -24.17 14.93 20.77
N ALA A 217 -22.93 15.48 20.74
CA ALA A 217 -22.46 16.56 21.64
C ALA A 217 -20.93 16.79 21.60
N ARG A 218 -20.54 17.87 20.92
CA ARG A 218 -19.46 18.84 21.22
C ARG A 218 -17.97 18.43 21.23
N ARG A 219 -17.27 19.15 20.32
CA ARG A 219 -15.86 19.59 20.29
C ARG A 219 -14.82 18.55 19.88
N PHE A 220 -14.40 18.60 18.61
CA PHE A 220 -13.11 19.17 18.17
C PHE A 220 -13.08 19.20 16.63
N SER A 221 -12.70 20.36 16.07
CA SER A 221 -12.68 20.64 14.63
C SER A 221 -11.54 19.90 13.92
N VAL A 222 -11.84 19.01 12.97
CA VAL A 222 -10.86 18.41 12.03
C VAL A 222 -11.33 18.52 10.55
N VAL A 223 -12.31 19.39 10.27
CA VAL A 223 -12.96 19.48 8.94
C VAL A 223 -12.13 20.26 7.90
N ALA A 224 -11.04 20.93 8.28
CA ALA A 224 -10.20 21.67 7.33
C ALA A 224 -9.25 20.79 6.47
N SER A 225 -9.14 19.49 6.76
CA SER A 225 -8.17 18.58 6.12
C SER A 225 -8.76 17.77 4.95
N ALA A 226 -10.07 17.54 4.93
CA ALA A 226 -10.74 16.71 3.93
C ALA A 226 -10.95 17.43 2.58
N ARG A 227 -11.26 18.74 2.60
CA ARG A 227 -11.44 19.56 1.38
C ARG A 227 -10.17 19.73 0.54
N ARG A 228 -8.96 19.49 1.08
CA ARG A 228 -7.70 19.59 0.32
C ARG A 228 -7.29 18.30 -0.39
N PHE A 229 -7.90 17.17 -0.03
CA PHE A 229 -7.59 15.86 -0.63
C PHE A 229 -8.50 15.52 -1.83
N ALA A 230 -9.68 16.15 -1.97
CA ALA A 230 -10.60 15.93 -3.09
C ALA A 230 -10.03 16.35 -4.47
N LEU A 231 -9.04 17.25 -4.50
CA LEU A 231 -8.30 17.63 -5.71
C LEU A 231 -7.27 16.57 -6.17
N TRP A 232 -7.16 15.44 -5.48
CA TRP A 232 -6.14 14.39 -5.75
C TRP A 232 -6.51 13.45 -6.92
N ARG A 233 -7.79 13.42 -7.35
CA ARG A 233 -8.27 12.49 -8.41
C ARG A 233 -8.51 13.13 -9.79
N LEU A 234 -8.30 14.43 -9.96
CA LEU A 234 -8.47 15.11 -11.24
C LEU A 234 -7.15 15.58 -11.80
N GLY A 235 -6.54 14.74 -12.65
CA GLY A 235 -5.79 15.13 -13.86
C GLY A 235 -4.61 16.12 -13.79
N LYS A 236 -4.32 16.79 -12.68
CA LYS A 236 -3.11 17.60 -12.53
C LYS A 236 -2.02 16.71 -11.97
N ARG A 237 -0.97 16.48 -12.78
CA ARG A 237 0.35 16.09 -12.29
C ARG A 237 0.80 17.11 -11.23
N TYR A 238 0.44 16.91 -9.97
CA TYR A 238 1.26 17.37 -8.86
C TYR A 238 2.27 16.26 -8.64
N SER A 239 3.43 16.41 -9.26
CA SER A 239 4.51 15.48 -9.02
C SER A 239 4.88 15.56 -7.54
N PHE A 240 4.76 14.42 -6.86
CA PHE A 240 5.47 14.17 -5.60
C PHE A 240 6.99 14.24 -5.77
N PHE A 241 7.43 14.28 -7.02
CA PHE A 241 8.77 14.02 -7.49
C PHE A 241 9.28 15.26 -8.21
N ASN A 242 10.53 15.63 -7.97
CA ASN A 242 11.28 16.31 -9.02
C ASN A 242 11.28 15.40 -10.27
N HIS A 243 11.13 15.97 -11.46
CA HIS A 243 11.32 15.23 -12.70
C HIS A 243 12.75 14.68 -12.74
N GLY A 244 12.90 13.41 -12.36
CA GLY A 244 14.18 12.69 -12.31
C GLY A 244 14.10 11.40 -11.49
N ASP A 245 13.87 10.26 -12.16
CA ASP A 245 14.33 8.87 -11.91
C ASP A 245 14.52 8.26 -10.48
N SER A 246 14.10 8.90 -9.39
CA SER A 246 14.65 8.60 -8.06
C SER A 246 13.68 7.99 -7.02
N GLY A 247 12.36 7.99 -7.24
CA GLY A 247 11.41 7.36 -6.29
C GLY A 247 11.41 7.99 -4.88
N ILE A 248 11.83 9.25 -4.76
CA ILE A 248 11.95 10.02 -3.52
C ILE A 248 10.62 10.71 -3.18
N ILE A 249 10.17 10.62 -1.93
CA ILE A 249 8.99 11.35 -1.43
C ILE A 249 9.43 12.76 -1.00
N ASP A 250 9.00 13.80 -1.72
CA ASP A 250 9.31 15.18 -1.34
C ASP A 250 8.44 15.66 -0.16
N ALA A 251 9.06 16.04 0.94
CA ALA A 251 8.39 16.59 2.12
C ALA A 251 7.70 17.96 1.86
N LYS A 252 8.04 18.65 0.76
CA LYS A 252 7.34 19.86 0.29
C LYS A 252 6.10 19.55 -0.54
N SER A 253 5.90 18.31 -0.96
CA SER A 253 4.73 17.94 -1.75
C SER A 253 3.44 18.30 -1.01
N ARG A 254 2.44 18.79 -1.77
CA ARG A 254 1.16 19.24 -1.22
C ARG A 254 0.47 18.13 -0.40
N LEU A 255 0.64 16.87 -0.78
CA LEU A 255 0.12 15.73 -0.02
C LEU A 255 0.85 15.57 1.32
N PHE A 256 2.18 15.58 1.33
CA PHE A 256 2.97 15.41 2.55
C PHE A 256 2.67 16.53 3.56
N GLN A 257 2.57 17.77 3.08
CA GLN A 257 2.15 18.92 3.89
C GLN A 257 0.68 18.87 4.34
N THR A 258 -0.19 18.16 3.62
CA THR A 258 -1.59 17.99 4.04
C THR A 258 -1.70 16.89 5.10
N LEU A 259 -1.00 15.77 4.91
CA LEU A 259 -0.88 14.71 5.91
C LEU A 259 -0.22 15.24 7.20
N SER A 260 0.81 16.07 7.10
CA SER A 260 1.49 16.64 8.27
C SER A 260 0.59 17.52 9.14
N LYS A 261 -0.36 18.26 8.53
CA LYS A 261 -1.34 19.07 9.27
C LYS A 261 -2.33 18.24 10.07
N VAL A 262 -2.66 17.03 9.60
CA VAL A 262 -3.52 16.08 10.35
C VAL A 262 -2.76 15.50 11.55
N VAL A 263 -1.46 15.28 11.38
CA VAL A 263 -0.58 14.68 12.41
C VAL A 263 -0.19 15.69 13.49
N ALA A 264 0.07 16.95 13.13
CA ALA A 264 0.52 18.00 14.06
C ALA A 264 -0.51 18.36 15.16
N HIS A 265 -1.74 17.85 15.08
CA HIS A 265 -2.77 18.00 16.11
C HIS A 265 -2.90 16.82 17.09
N LYS A 266 -2.10 15.75 16.93
CA LYS A 266 -1.97 14.73 17.97
C LYS A 266 -0.93 15.21 18.99
N ASP A 267 -1.40 15.72 20.12
CA ASP A 267 -0.58 16.07 21.27
C ASP A 267 0.20 14.83 21.75
N THR A 268 1.51 14.79 21.53
CA THR A 268 2.41 13.70 21.91
C THR A 268 2.97 13.88 23.33
N SER A 269 2.41 14.77 24.15
CA SER A 269 2.94 15.09 25.48
C SER A 269 2.55 14.10 26.60
N GLN A 270 1.62 13.17 26.37
CA GLN A 270 1.29 12.16 27.36
C GLN A 270 2.30 11.01 27.35
N LYS A 271 3.31 11.12 28.22
CA LYS A 271 4.17 10.00 28.63
C LYS A 271 3.35 9.00 29.45
N HIS A 272 2.66 8.07 28.80
CA HIS A 272 2.11 6.91 29.50
C HIS A 272 3.19 5.82 29.58
N VAL A 273 3.78 5.67 30.77
CA VAL A 273 4.58 4.50 31.11
C VAL A 273 3.62 3.36 31.37
N TRP A 274 3.41 2.51 30.37
CA TRP A 274 2.71 1.25 30.56
C TRP A 274 3.72 0.23 31.06
N HIS A 275 3.65 -0.09 32.35
CA HIS A 275 4.14 -1.38 32.80
C HIS A 275 3.23 -2.43 32.16
N LEU A 276 3.80 -3.38 31.42
CA LEU A 276 3.12 -4.66 31.25
C LEU A 276 2.82 -5.12 32.67
N SER A 277 1.57 -5.01 33.10
CA SER A 277 1.09 -5.85 34.18
C SER A 277 1.37 -7.24 33.66
N ALA A 278 2.43 -7.88 34.16
CA ALA A 278 2.62 -9.30 33.96
C ALA A 278 1.28 -9.90 34.35
N GLY A 279 0.52 -10.38 33.36
CA GLY A 279 -0.67 -11.17 33.66
C GLY A 279 -0.22 -12.23 34.65
N ASP A 280 -1.02 -12.48 35.69
CA ASP A 280 -0.69 -13.42 36.74
C ASP A 280 -0.01 -14.66 36.11
N PRO A 281 1.25 -14.97 36.44
CA PRO A 281 1.96 -16.11 35.86
C PRO A 281 1.18 -17.42 36.00
N GLN A 282 0.31 -17.55 37.01
CA GLN A 282 -0.59 -18.68 37.17
C GLN A 282 -1.71 -18.73 36.11
N SER A 283 -2.17 -17.58 35.59
CA SER A 283 -3.17 -17.50 34.51
C SER A 283 -2.60 -17.91 33.15
N LEU A 284 -1.33 -17.59 32.87
CA LEU A 284 -0.61 -17.99 31.65
C LEU A 284 -0.20 -19.47 31.68
N ALA A 285 0.07 -20.03 32.86
CA ALA A 285 0.33 -21.46 33.05
C ALA A 285 -0.90 -22.34 32.75
N ASN A 286 -2.11 -21.76 32.74
CA ASN A 286 -3.39 -22.43 32.48
C ASN A 286 -4.04 -22.03 31.14
N PHE A 287 -3.25 -21.62 30.14
CA PHE A 287 -3.77 -21.34 28.79
C PHE A 287 -4.13 -22.66 28.08
N ASN A 288 -5.36 -23.14 28.28
CA ASN A 288 -5.78 -24.50 27.91
C ASN A 288 -6.50 -24.59 26.55
N LEU A 289 -6.39 -23.57 25.70
CA LEU A 289 -6.98 -23.57 24.35
C LEU A 289 -6.02 -24.22 23.35
N ARG A 290 -6.46 -25.30 22.71
CA ARG A 290 -5.71 -25.98 21.64
C ARG A 290 -6.20 -25.50 20.28
N LEU A 291 -5.60 -24.42 19.79
CA LEU A 291 -5.99 -23.77 18.54
C LEU A 291 -5.11 -24.19 17.35
N ASN A 292 -5.70 -24.17 16.16
CA ASN A 292 -5.03 -24.19 14.87
C ASN A 292 -4.55 -22.77 14.52
N VAL A 293 -3.25 -22.54 14.65
CA VAL A 293 -2.62 -21.25 14.32
C VAL A 293 -2.03 -21.31 12.92
N VAL A 294 -2.45 -20.40 12.05
CA VAL A 294 -1.76 -20.18 10.76
C VAL A 294 -0.81 -19.01 10.90
N ILE A 295 0.45 -19.22 10.51
CA ILE A 295 1.48 -18.17 10.48
C ILE A 295 1.80 -17.83 9.03
N GLN A 296 1.43 -16.64 8.57
CA GLN A 296 1.66 -16.19 7.19
C GLN A 296 2.88 -15.25 7.13
N VAL A 297 3.93 -15.70 6.43
CA VAL A 297 5.18 -14.95 6.31
C VAL A 297 5.58 -14.81 4.84
N VAL A 298 5.61 -13.57 4.35
CA VAL A 298 6.17 -13.23 3.03
C VAL A 298 7.52 -12.54 3.23
N GLY A 299 8.55 -13.01 2.54
CA GLY A 299 9.87 -12.41 2.63
C GLY A 299 11.03 -13.36 2.36
N SER A 300 12.22 -12.92 2.72
CA SER A 300 13.47 -13.67 2.57
C SER A 300 13.62 -14.72 3.67
N ARG A 301 14.73 -15.47 3.64
CA ARG A 301 15.11 -16.36 4.75
C ARG A 301 15.18 -15.62 6.09
N GLY A 302 15.60 -14.34 6.09
CA GLY A 302 15.66 -13.51 7.29
C GLY A 302 14.29 -13.22 7.91
N ASP A 303 13.23 -13.26 7.11
CA ASP A 303 11.85 -13.09 7.58
C ASP A 303 11.27 -14.42 8.08
N VAL A 304 11.55 -15.53 7.41
CA VAL A 304 10.99 -16.85 7.74
C VAL A 304 11.66 -17.51 8.96
N GLN A 305 12.98 -17.37 9.08
CA GLN A 305 13.77 -18.00 10.14
C GLN A 305 13.31 -17.67 11.57
N PRO A 306 13.01 -16.40 11.91
CA PRO A 306 12.42 -16.01 13.19
C PRO A 306 11.14 -16.79 13.55
N PHE A 307 10.24 -16.99 12.59
CA PHE A 307 8.97 -17.66 12.84
C PHE A 307 9.11 -19.17 13.02
N VAL A 308 10.18 -19.80 12.54
CA VAL A 308 10.48 -21.20 12.88
C VAL A 308 10.69 -21.35 14.39
N ALA A 309 11.39 -20.41 15.03
CA ALA A 309 11.58 -20.43 16.48
C ALA A 309 10.25 -20.16 17.23
N LEU A 310 9.45 -19.21 16.73
CA LEU A 310 8.12 -18.93 17.29
C LEU A 310 7.17 -20.15 17.21
N VAL A 311 7.15 -20.84 16.07
CA VAL A 311 6.33 -22.06 15.88
C VAL A 311 6.71 -23.12 16.90
N GLN A 312 8.02 -23.32 17.15
CA GLN A 312 8.48 -24.29 18.13
C GLN A 312 7.96 -23.97 19.52
N GLU A 313 8.01 -22.70 19.94
CA GLU A 313 7.50 -22.29 21.24
C GLU A 313 5.97 -22.42 21.35
N LEU A 314 5.22 -21.95 20.35
CA LEU A 314 3.76 -22.11 20.30
C LEU A 314 3.33 -23.59 20.40
N ARG A 315 4.08 -24.52 19.79
CA ARG A 315 3.80 -25.96 19.92
C ARG A 315 3.99 -26.48 21.34
N ARG A 316 4.89 -25.89 22.14
CA ARG A 316 5.05 -26.25 23.56
C ARG A 316 3.82 -25.88 24.39
N HIS A 317 3.06 -24.87 23.95
CA HIS A 317 1.77 -24.48 24.51
C HIS A 317 0.58 -25.28 23.95
N GLY A 318 0.81 -26.30 23.12
CA GLY A 318 -0.23 -27.22 22.65
C GLY A 318 -0.98 -26.78 21.39
N TYR A 319 -0.57 -25.68 20.75
CA TYR A 319 -1.13 -25.26 19.45
C TYR A 319 -0.71 -26.20 18.32
N ARG A 320 -1.60 -26.41 17.36
CA ARG A 320 -1.22 -26.92 16.04
C ARG A 320 -0.88 -25.73 15.17
N VAL A 321 0.38 -25.62 14.76
CA VAL A 321 0.84 -24.44 14.03
C VAL A 321 1.27 -24.82 12.62
N ARG A 322 0.73 -24.10 11.63
CA ARG A 322 1.09 -24.19 10.22
C ARG A 322 1.84 -22.94 9.80
N LEU A 323 3.06 -23.09 9.29
CA LEU A 323 3.83 -21.99 8.73
C LEU A 323 3.59 -21.92 7.20
N ALA A 324 2.94 -20.85 6.77
CA ALA A 324 2.62 -20.56 5.39
C ALA A 324 3.59 -19.52 4.81
N THR A 325 4.43 -19.92 3.85
CA THR A 325 5.43 -19.05 3.20
C THR A 325 5.78 -19.56 1.80
N HIS A 326 6.79 -18.99 1.16
CA HIS A 326 7.20 -19.36 -0.19
C HIS A 326 7.66 -20.82 -0.29
N GLY A 327 7.35 -21.46 -1.42
CA GLY A 327 7.66 -22.88 -1.69
C GLY A 327 9.14 -23.25 -1.49
N THR A 328 10.06 -22.33 -1.80
CA THR A 328 11.51 -22.52 -1.67
C THR A 328 11.97 -22.81 -0.23
N PHE A 329 11.19 -22.41 0.79
CA PHE A 329 11.51 -22.66 2.19
C PHE A 329 10.91 -23.97 2.74
N SER A 330 10.23 -24.76 1.91
CA SER A 330 9.55 -25.99 2.34
C SER A 330 10.49 -26.96 3.05
N ASP A 331 11.65 -27.26 2.46
CA ASP A 331 12.62 -28.18 3.04
C ASP A 331 13.19 -27.65 4.37
N PHE A 332 13.44 -26.34 4.43
CA PHE A 332 13.97 -25.71 5.64
C PHE A 332 12.98 -25.81 6.81
N VAL A 333 11.69 -25.56 6.57
CA VAL A 333 10.62 -25.66 7.58
C VAL A 333 10.37 -27.12 7.98
N ARG A 334 10.29 -28.03 7.00
CA ARG A 334 10.02 -29.46 7.26
C ARG A 334 11.17 -30.17 7.97
N LYS A 335 12.43 -29.82 7.67
CA LYS A 335 13.60 -30.34 8.41
C LYS A 335 13.60 -29.93 9.89
N ALA A 336 12.94 -28.81 10.23
CA ALA A 336 12.70 -28.41 11.61
C ALA A 336 11.50 -29.15 12.26
N GLY A 337 10.86 -30.09 11.55
CA GLY A 337 9.74 -30.89 12.03
C GLY A 337 8.42 -30.13 12.12
N LEU A 338 8.24 -29.09 11.29
CA LEU A 338 7.09 -28.17 11.33
C LEU A 338 6.13 -28.36 10.16
N GLU A 339 4.84 -28.11 10.38
CA GLU A 339 3.81 -28.13 9.32
C GLU A 339 4.01 -26.92 8.39
N PHE A 340 4.02 -27.17 7.08
CA PHE A 340 4.35 -26.18 6.04
C PHE A 340 3.26 -26.12 4.98
N TYR A 341 2.91 -24.89 4.56
CA TYR A 341 2.04 -24.65 3.42
C TYR A 341 2.67 -23.63 2.46
N SER A 342 2.64 -23.89 1.15
CA SER A 342 3.17 -22.96 0.16
C SER A 342 2.13 -21.90 -0.19
N ILE A 343 2.49 -20.62 -0.06
CA ILE A 343 1.65 -19.52 -0.55
C ILE A 343 1.95 -19.15 -2.01
N GLY A 344 2.90 -19.84 -2.66
CA GLY A 344 3.38 -19.46 -3.99
C GLY A 344 4.33 -18.26 -3.97
N GLY A 345 4.62 -17.74 -5.16
CA GLY A 345 5.60 -16.68 -5.36
C GLY A 345 7.05 -17.08 -5.04
N ASP A 346 8.00 -16.29 -5.54
CA ASP A 346 9.43 -16.52 -5.33
C ASP A 346 10.09 -15.30 -4.64
N PRO A 347 10.70 -15.49 -3.45
CA PRO A 347 11.35 -14.42 -2.72
C PRO A 347 12.55 -13.83 -3.48
N ALA A 348 13.26 -14.62 -4.30
CA ALA A 348 14.35 -14.12 -5.13
C ALA A 348 13.84 -13.10 -6.15
N ASP A 349 12.71 -13.41 -6.79
CA ASP A 349 12.03 -12.52 -7.72
C ASP A 349 11.58 -11.22 -7.02
N LEU A 350 11.04 -11.30 -5.81
CA LEU A 350 10.66 -10.14 -4.99
C LEU A 350 11.86 -9.27 -4.64
N MET A 351 12.96 -9.87 -4.14
CA MET A 351 14.16 -9.14 -3.74
C MET A 351 14.88 -8.51 -4.94
N ALA A 352 15.01 -9.22 -6.06
CA ALA A 352 15.62 -8.68 -7.27
C ALA A 352 14.90 -7.41 -7.76
N TYR A 353 13.57 -7.39 -7.65
CA TYR A 353 12.78 -6.21 -7.99
C TYR A 353 13.03 -5.03 -7.02
N MET A 354 13.13 -5.29 -5.71
CA MET A 354 13.45 -4.26 -4.72
C MET A 354 14.88 -3.71 -4.87
N VAL A 355 15.84 -4.53 -5.28
CA VAL A 355 17.20 -4.08 -5.60
C VAL A 355 17.18 -3.14 -6.81
N LYS A 356 16.47 -3.51 -7.88
CA LYS A 356 16.32 -2.67 -9.09
C LYS A 356 15.54 -1.36 -8.79
N ASN A 357 14.59 -1.44 -7.87
CA ASN A 357 13.67 -0.36 -7.49
C ASN A 357 13.71 -0.14 -5.96
N PRO A 358 14.75 0.51 -5.42
CA PRO A 358 14.95 0.69 -3.98
C PRO A 358 13.93 1.62 -3.30
N GLY A 359 12.98 2.18 -4.05
CA GLY A 359 11.85 2.95 -3.55
C GLY A 359 10.51 2.30 -3.91
N LEU A 360 9.42 2.77 -3.30
CA LEU A 360 8.07 2.21 -3.50
C LEU A 360 7.52 2.39 -4.92
N ILE A 361 8.14 3.23 -5.75
CA ILE A 361 7.72 3.50 -7.12
C ILE A 361 8.74 2.93 -8.09
N PRO A 362 8.30 2.05 -9.02
CA PRO A 362 9.17 1.53 -10.06
C PRO A 362 9.70 2.65 -10.96
N LYS A 363 10.96 2.52 -11.41
CA LYS A 363 11.55 3.44 -12.39
C LYS A 363 10.82 3.35 -13.73
N MET A 364 10.84 4.43 -14.52
CA MET A 364 10.16 4.47 -15.83
C MET A 364 10.63 3.39 -16.81
N ARG A 365 11.89 2.95 -16.75
CA ARG A 365 12.41 1.84 -17.57
C ARG A 365 11.74 0.50 -17.24
N THR A 366 11.37 0.27 -15.98
CA THR A 366 10.73 -0.97 -15.50
C THR A 366 9.28 -1.11 -15.99
N LEU A 367 8.64 -0.01 -16.40
CA LEU A 367 7.29 0.01 -16.97
C LEU A 367 7.20 -0.58 -18.39
N GLN A 368 8.32 -0.65 -19.12
CA GLN A 368 8.35 -1.03 -20.54
C GLN A 368 8.45 -2.55 -20.78
N GLU A 369 8.72 -3.37 -19.76
CA GLU A 369 9.09 -4.80 -19.92
C GLU A 369 8.06 -5.81 -19.36
N GLY A 370 6.84 -5.38 -18.99
CA GLY A 370 5.81 -6.30 -18.46
C GLY A 370 6.11 -6.86 -17.06
N GLU A 371 7.19 -6.41 -16.40
CA GLU A 371 7.56 -6.84 -15.04
C GLU A 371 6.42 -6.57 -14.03
N ILE A 372 5.69 -5.46 -14.17
CA ILE A 372 4.58 -5.09 -13.27
C ILE A 372 3.45 -6.12 -13.34
N GLN A 373 3.06 -6.56 -14.53
CA GLN A 373 2.01 -7.57 -14.71
C GLN A 373 2.45 -8.90 -14.10
N LYS A 374 3.71 -9.32 -14.31
CA LYS A 374 4.28 -10.52 -13.67
C LYS A 374 4.20 -10.41 -12.14
N LYS A 375 4.56 -9.26 -11.57
CA LYS A 375 4.49 -9.04 -10.11
C LYS A 375 3.06 -9.02 -9.58
N ARG A 376 2.12 -8.38 -10.27
CA ARG A 376 0.71 -8.38 -9.88
C ARG A 376 0.13 -9.79 -9.93
N LYS A 377 0.49 -10.61 -10.93
CA LYS A 377 0.11 -12.03 -10.99
C LYS A 377 0.67 -12.81 -9.79
N MET A 378 1.95 -12.59 -9.45
CA MET A 378 2.57 -13.23 -8.29
C MET A 378 1.92 -12.81 -6.97
N VAL A 379 1.54 -11.53 -6.81
CA VAL A 379 0.76 -11.10 -5.62
C VAL A 379 -0.62 -11.77 -5.60
N ALA A 380 -1.30 -11.90 -6.75
CA ALA A 380 -2.57 -12.60 -6.84
C ALA A 380 -2.46 -14.07 -6.41
N GLU A 381 -1.41 -14.76 -6.87
CA GLU A 381 -1.06 -16.12 -6.46
C GLU A 381 -0.81 -16.20 -4.95
N MET A 382 -0.06 -15.25 -4.38
CA MET A 382 0.19 -15.19 -2.94
C MET A 382 -1.07 -14.94 -2.12
N LEU A 383 -1.98 -14.08 -2.57
CA LEU A 383 -3.27 -13.85 -1.90
C LEU A 383 -4.09 -15.14 -1.86
N ASP A 384 -4.19 -15.85 -2.98
CA ASP A 384 -4.89 -17.15 -3.06
C ASP A 384 -4.22 -18.23 -2.22
N GLY A 385 -2.89 -18.35 -2.30
CA GLY A 385 -2.12 -19.29 -1.48
C GLY A 385 -2.23 -19.01 0.02
N CYS A 386 -2.26 -17.73 0.42
CA CYS A 386 -2.54 -17.35 1.81
C CYS A 386 -3.95 -17.78 2.23
N TRP A 387 -4.99 -17.57 1.40
CA TRP A 387 -6.33 -18.04 1.71
C TRP A 387 -6.38 -19.56 1.90
N LYS A 388 -5.85 -20.31 0.94
CA LYS A 388 -5.84 -21.77 0.99
C LYS A 388 -5.08 -22.32 2.17
N SER A 389 -3.98 -21.68 2.59
CA SER A 389 -3.25 -22.06 3.80
C SER A 389 -4.12 -22.08 5.06
N CYS A 390 -5.22 -21.33 5.08
CA CYS A 390 -6.14 -21.20 6.20
C CYS A 390 -7.17 -22.34 6.29
N ILE A 391 -7.50 -23.00 5.17
CA ILE A 391 -8.68 -23.88 5.10
C ILE A 391 -8.43 -25.23 4.43
N GLU A 392 -7.35 -25.37 3.66
CA GLU A 392 -7.05 -26.63 2.98
C GLU A 392 -6.35 -27.61 3.93
N PRO A 393 -6.56 -28.93 3.77
CA PRO A 393 -5.82 -29.94 4.51
C PRO A 393 -4.31 -29.80 4.36
N ASP A 394 -3.55 -30.38 5.30
CA ASP A 394 -2.10 -30.44 5.16
C ASP A 394 -1.73 -31.21 3.87
N PRO A 395 -0.94 -30.62 2.95
CA PRO A 395 -0.67 -31.23 1.65
C PRO A 395 0.06 -32.58 1.69
N VAL A 396 0.70 -32.92 2.82
CA VAL A 396 1.48 -34.16 2.98
C VAL A 396 0.68 -35.23 3.71
N SER A 397 0.14 -34.90 4.88
CA SER A 397 -0.60 -35.84 5.73
C SER A 397 -2.08 -35.95 5.39
N GLY A 398 -2.62 -35.04 4.58
CA GLY A 398 -4.06 -34.95 4.29
C GLY A 398 -4.92 -34.54 5.49
N ARG A 399 -4.31 -34.21 6.62
CA ARG A 399 -5.04 -33.91 7.87
C ARG A 399 -5.77 -32.56 7.71
N PRO A 400 -7.11 -32.51 7.89
CA PRO A 400 -7.88 -31.26 7.76
C PRO A 400 -7.32 -30.14 8.62
N PHE A 401 -7.40 -28.90 8.15
CA PHE A 401 -6.94 -27.72 8.87
C PHE A 401 -7.87 -26.55 8.61
N VAL A 402 -8.30 -25.89 9.68
CA VAL A 402 -9.03 -24.61 9.61
C VAL A 402 -8.39 -23.69 10.63
N ALA A 403 -7.95 -22.51 10.20
CA ALA A 403 -7.32 -21.53 11.06
C ALA A 403 -8.33 -20.96 12.07
N GLU A 404 -7.94 -20.98 13.34
CA GLU A 404 -8.71 -20.40 14.44
C GLU A 404 -8.07 -19.11 14.96
N VAL A 405 -6.79 -18.89 14.65
CA VAL A 405 -6.06 -17.64 14.91
C VAL A 405 -4.96 -17.44 13.86
N PHE A 406 -4.69 -16.18 13.52
CA PHE A 406 -3.63 -15.77 12.62
C PHE A 406 -2.47 -15.11 13.36
N ILE A 407 -1.24 -15.50 12.99
CA ILE A 407 -0.05 -14.66 13.14
C ILE A 407 0.44 -14.32 11.74
N ALA A 408 0.80 -13.07 11.46
CA ALA A 408 1.30 -12.73 10.13
C ALA A 408 2.28 -11.57 10.12
N ASN A 409 3.12 -11.51 9.09
CA ASN A 409 3.84 -10.28 8.78
C ASN A 409 3.07 -9.41 7.77
N PRO A 410 3.21 -8.06 7.83
CA PRO A 410 2.49 -7.16 6.94
C PRO A 410 2.69 -7.38 5.42
N PRO A 411 3.89 -7.79 4.93
CA PRO A 411 4.10 -8.05 3.51
C PRO A 411 3.22 -9.14 2.89
N SER A 412 2.49 -9.94 3.67
CA SER A 412 1.54 -10.92 3.12
C SER A 412 0.29 -10.30 2.51
N PHE A 413 -0.14 -9.11 2.98
CA PHE A 413 -1.34 -8.36 2.56
C PHE A 413 -2.70 -9.10 2.70
N ALA A 414 -2.72 -10.43 2.74
CA ALA A 414 -3.90 -11.27 2.84
C ALA A 414 -4.45 -11.37 4.26
N HIS A 415 -3.57 -11.30 5.26
CA HIS A 415 -3.82 -11.67 6.66
C HIS A 415 -5.15 -11.12 7.24
N ILE A 416 -5.42 -9.82 7.06
CA ILE A 416 -6.56 -9.12 7.67
C ILE A 416 -7.86 -9.43 6.95
N HIS A 417 -7.77 -9.82 5.68
CA HIS A 417 -8.90 -10.19 4.86
C HIS A 417 -9.25 -11.66 5.07
N CYS A 418 -8.26 -12.54 5.20
CA CYS A 418 -8.46 -13.94 5.61
C CYS A 418 -9.08 -14.02 7.01
N SER A 419 -8.52 -13.27 7.97
CA SER A 419 -9.07 -13.14 9.33
C SER A 419 -10.51 -12.61 9.31
N GLN A 420 -10.81 -11.60 8.48
CA GLN A 420 -12.19 -11.12 8.31
C GLN A 420 -13.13 -12.19 7.73
N ALA A 421 -12.70 -12.95 6.73
CA ALA A 421 -13.52 -13.98 6.08
C ALA A 421 -13.87 -15.13 7.03
N LEU A 422 -12.92 -15.53 7.89
CA LEU A 422 -13.13 -16.58 8.89
C LEU A 422 -13.72 -16.07 10.21
N GLY A 423 -13.68 -14.76 10.46
CA GLY A 423 -14.18 -14.17 11.70
C GLY A 423 -13.30 -14.50 12.92
N VAL A 424 -11.98 -14.63 12.73
CA VAL A 424 -11.06 -15.07 13.78
C VAL A 424 -9.92 -14.06 14.03
N PRO A 425 -9.27 -14.08 15.22
CA PRO A 425 -8.28 -13.07 15.60
C PRO A 425 -7.02 -13.04 14.73
N LEU A 426 -6.42 -11.86 14.63
CA LEU A 426 -5.16 -11.61 13.91
C LEU A 426 -4.15 -10.90 14.83
N HIS A 427 -2.94 -11.42 14.87
CA HIS A 427 -1.78 -10.80 15.48
C HIS A 427 -0.69 -10.55 14.43
N LEU A 428 -0.21 -9.32 14.31
CA LEU A 428 0.89 -8.98 13.39
C LEU A 428 2.24 -9.06 14.09
N MET A 429 3.21 -9.73 13.49
CA MET A 429 4.58 -9.80 14.02
C MET A 429 5.59 -9.46 12.94
N PHE A 430 6.56 -8.60 13.24
CA PHE A 430 7.52 -8.16 12.23
C PHE A 430 8.84 -7.65 12.84
N PRO A 431 10.00 -7.85 12.18
CA PRO A 431 11.25 -7.25 12.64
C PRO A 431 11.48 -5.84 12.08
N MET A 432 10.65 -5.33 11.17
CA MET A 432 10.81 -4.00 10.58
C MET A 432 9.68 -3.05 11.02
N PRO A 433 9.96 -1.79 11.36
CA PRO A 433 8.92 -0.82 11.70
C PRO A 433 7.83 -0.67 10.62
N TRP A 434 6.56 -0.80 11.03
CA TRP A 434 5.39 -0.73 10.14
C TRP A 434 4.23 0.10 10.71
N THR A 435 4.27 0.42 12.01
CA THR A 435 3.27 1.19 12.75
C THR A 435 3.74 2.61 12.94
N SER A 436 2.83 3.57 12.75
CA SER A 436 3.14 4.99 12.73
C SER A 436 3.73 5.45 14.07
N THR A 437 4.88 6.14 14.02
CA THR A 437 5.52 6.78 15.19
C THR A 437 6.28 8.02 14.77
N SER A 438 6.45 8.95 15.71
CA SER A 438 7.30 10.11 15.62
C SER A 438 8.78 9.81 15.91
N ALA A 439 9.12 8.65 16.48
CA ALA A 439 10.49 8.32 16.89
C ALA A 439 11.45 8.12 15.70
N PHE A 440 11.01 7.43 14.65
CA PHE A 440 11.82 7.12 13.47
C PHE A 440 10.93 6.96 12.23
N PRO A 441 11.45 7.24 11.01
CA PRO A 441 10.67 7.13 9.79
C PRO A 441 10.44 5.66 9.40
N HIS A 442 9.42 5.45 8.57
CA HIS A 442 9.15 4.18 7.92
C HIS A 442 10.37 3.79 7.07
N PRO A 443 10.96 2.58 7.21
CA PRO A 443 12.22 2.24 6.53
C PRO A 443 12.17 2.28 5.00
N LEU A 444 11.01 1.94 4.42
CA LEU A 444 10.78 2.04 2.97
C LEU A 444 10.49 3.47 2.46
N ALA A 445 10.45 4.48 3.33
CA ALA A 445 10.19 5.85 2.93
C ALA A 445 11.52 6.57 2.61
N ASN A 446 11.80 6.75 1.33
CA ASN A 446 12.93 7.58 0.89
C ASN A 446 12.50 9.06 0.85
N ILE A 447 12.42 9.72 2.02
CA ILE A 447 11.93 11.10 2.13
C ILE A 447 13.07 12.10 1.98
N GLU A 448 12.92 13.06 1.06
CA GLU A 448 13.81 14.21 0.98
C GLU A 448 13.24 15.36 1.81
N MET A 449 13.98 15.72 2.86
CA MET A 449 13.60 16.78 3.81
C MET A 449 14.21 18.15 3.47
N ARG A 450 14.97 18.29 2.37
CA ARG A 450 15.75 19.50 2.07
C ARG A 450 14.87 20.74 1.94
N GLY A 451 15.03 21.67 2.88
CA GLY A 451 14.26 22.93 2.94
C GLY A 451 12.81 22.78 3.38
N SER A 452 12.44 21.65 3.99
CA SER A 452 11.18 21.50 4.74
C SER A 452 11.36 22.02 6.17
N HIS A 453 10.36 22.73 6.70
CA HIS A 453 10.34 23.22 8.08
C HIS A 453 9.55 22.30 9.03
N LEU A 454 9.19 21.09 8.60
CA LEU A 454 8.44 20.16 9.44
C LEU A 454 9.32 19.61 10.57
N PRO A 455 8.81 19.53 11.81
CA PRO A 455 9.50 18.83 12.88
C PRO A 455 9.79 17.38 12.48
N THR A 456 10.99 16.87 12.81
CA THR A 456 11.42 15.51 12.46
C THR A 456 10.40 14.44 12.87
N GLY A 457 9.81 14.57 14.07
CA GLY A 457 8.80 13.64 14.55
C GLY A 457 7.52 13.61 13.69
N VAL A 458 7.09 14.77 13.16
CA VAL A 458 5.95 14.85 12.25
C VAL A 458 6.31 14.20 10.91
N ALA A 459 7.52 14.43 10.39
CA ALA A 459 7.98 13.81 9.15
C ALA A 459 8.08 12.29 9.27
N ASN A 460 8.60 11.79 10.40
CA ASN A 460 8.65 10.38 10.74
C ASN A 460 7.24 9.77 10.72
N TYR A 461 6.27 10.38 11.40
CA TYR A 461 4.91 9.84 11.44
C TYR A 461 4.23 9.85 10.06
N VAL A 462 4.38 10.95 9.30
CA VAL A 462 3.80 11.08 7.95
C VAL A 462 4.37 10.05 6.98
N SER A 463 5.63 9.64 7.16
CA SER A 463 6.26 8.62 6.31
C SER A 463 5.47 7.31 6.26
N TYR A 464 4.93 6.85 7.40
CA TYR A 464 4.12 5.63 7.47
C TYR A 464 2.83 5.76 6.68
N SER A 465 2.16 6.91 6.80
CA SER A 465 0.97 7.19 6.00
C SER A 465 1.30 7.14 4.51
N ALA A 466 2.37 7.80 4.07
CA ALA A 466 2.77 7.78 2.66
C ALA A 466 2.98 6.35 2.14
N VAL A 467 3.71 5.50 2.87
CA VAL A 467 3.94 4.10 2.48
C VAL A 467 2.63 3.30 2.44
N LYS A 468 1.79 3.39 3.48
CA LYS A 468 0.50 2.70 3.54
C LYS A 468 -0.41 3.07 2.36
N PHE A 469 -0.53 4.36 2.07
CA PHE A 469 -1.36 4.85 0.96
C PHE A 469 -0.81 4.40 -0.40
N MET A 470 0.50 4.52 -0.65
CA MET A 470 1.11 4.07 -1.91
C MET A 470 0.93 2.56 -2.12
N THR A 471 1.14 1.77 -1.07
CA THR A 471 0.94 0.31 -1.13
C THR A 471 -0.49 -0.04 -1.51
N TRP A 472 -1.48 0.60 -0.87
CA TRP A 472 -2.89 0.37 -1.19
C TRP A 472 -3.28 0.87 -2.58
N GLN A 473 -2.68 1.95 -3.08
CA GLN A 473 -2.91 2.39 -4.46
C GLN A 473 -2.37 1.38 -5.49
N GLY A 474 -1.24 0.73 -5.21
CA GLY A 474 -0.65 -0.25 -6.11
C GLY A 474 -1.34 -1.62 -6.10
N LEU A 475 -1.96 -2.01 -4.98
CA LEU A 475 -2.48 -3.37 -4.77
C LEU A 475 -3.97 -3.45 -4.40
N GLY A 476 -4.61 -2.34 -4.05
CA GLY A 476 -5.98 -2.34 -3.49
C GLY A 476 -7.03 -2.84 -4.46
N ASP A 477 -6.85 -2.64 -5.76
CA ASP A 477 -7.73 -3.17 -6.82
C ASP A 477 -7.62 -4.70 -6.93
N LEU A 478 -6.40 -5.22 -6.87
CA LEU A 478 -6.10 -6.65 -6.87
C LEU A 478 -6.67 -7.31 -5.61
N VAL A 479 -6.40 -6.73 -4.43
CA VAL A 479 -6.93 -7.20 -3.15
C VAL A 479 -8.45 -7.19 -3.15
N ASN A 480 -9.10 -6.12 -3.62
CA ASN A 480 -10.56 -6.05 -3.68
C ASN A 480 -11.16 -7.05 -4.66
N SER A 481 -10.48 -7.34 -5.77
CA SER A 481 -10.92 -8.36 -6.72
C SER A 481 -10.87 -9.76 -6.10
N TRP A 482 -9.80 -10.08 -5.39
CA TRP A 482 -9.67 -11.32 -4.63
C TRP A 482 -10.66 -11.39 -3.44
N ARG A 483 -10.88 -10.29 -2.72
CA ARG A 483 -11.88 -10.24 -1.62
C ARG A 483 -13.28 -10.67 -2.08
N LYS A 484 -13.68 -10.35 -3.32
CA LYS A 484 -14.97 -10.80 -3.87
C LYS A 484 -15.07 -12.32 -3.96
N THR A 485 -13.96 -13.03 -4.24
CA THR A 485 -13.95 -14.50 -4.27
C THR A 485 -14.10 -15.11 -2.88
N LEU A 486 -13.80 -14.34 -1.83
CA LEU A 486 -14.05 -14.70 -0.43
C LEU A 486 -15.44 -14.29 0.08
N GLY A 487 -16.30 -13.72 -0.78
CA GLY A 487 -17.60 -13.17 -0.37
C GLY A 487 -17.51 -11.86 0.43
N LEU A 488 -16.34 -11.20 0.45
CA LEU A 488 -16.13 -9.97 1.20
C LEU A 488 -16.42 -8.73 0.34
N LYS A 489 -17.01 -7.70 0.97
CA LYS A 489 -17.20 -6.38 0.35
C LYS A 489 -15.85 -5.71 0.04
N ALA A 490 -15.80 -4.92 -1.03
CA ALA A 490 -14.61 -4.12 -1.34
C ALA A 490 -14.30 -3.11 -0.21
N VAL A 491 -13.02 -2.88 0.05
CA VAL A 491 -12.55 -1.87 1.00
C VAL A 491 -12.25 -0.56 0.23
N PRO A 492 -12.80 0.59 0.66
CA PRO A 492 -12.53 1.88 0.03
C PRO A 492 -11.05 2.26 0.05
N SER A 493 -10.63 3.03 -0.96
CA SER A 493 -9.24 3.50 -1.15
C SER A 493 -8.68 4.31 0.03
N THR A 494 -9.55 4.99 0.79
CA THR A 494 -9.21 5.81 1.96
C THR A 494 -9.17 5.02 3.26
N ALA A 495 -9.83 3.86 3.31
CA ALA A 495 -9.93 3.03 4.51
C ALA A 495 -8.87 1.92 4.54
N GLY A 496 -8.58 1.32 3.39
CA GLY A 496 -7.60 0.23 3.24
C GLY A 496 -6.24 0.49 3.92
N PRO A 497 -5.58 1.64 3.67
CA PRO A 497 -4.30 1.99 4.29
C PRO A 497 -4.31 2.02 5.82
N LEU A 498 -5.49 2.17 6.43
CA LEU A 498 -5.65 2.42 7.87
C LEU A 498 -6.29 1.23 8.61
N LEU A 499 -6.59 0.11 7.94
CA LEU A 499 -7.35 -0.99 8.55
C LEU A 499 -6.70 -1.49 9.85
N ALA A 500 -5.41 -1.86 9.82
CA ALA A 500 -4.72 -2.38 10.99
C ALA A 500 -4.72 -1.39 12.17
N GLU A 501 -4.56 -0.09 11.89
CA GLU A 501 -4.54 0.96 12.91
C GLU A 501 -5.96 1.24 13.47
N ARG A 502 -6.97 1.30 12.59
CA ARG A 502 -8.37 1.55 12.99
C ARG A 502 -8.98 0.40 13.77
N LEU A 503 -8.63 -0.83 13.39
CA LEU A 503 -9.07 -2.05 14.06
C LEU A 503 -8.20 -2.39 15.28
N ARG A 504 -7.15 -1.61 15.56
CA ARG A 504 -6.20 -1.85 16.67
C ARG A 504 -5.67 -3.28 16.68
N VAL A 505 -5.32 -3.79 15.49
CA VAL A 505 -4.78 -5.15 15.34
C VAL A 505 -3.52 -5.27 16.21
N PRO A 506 -3.46 -6.24 17.13
CA PRO A 506 -2.27 -6.47 17.96
C PRO A 506 -1.02 -6.62 17.11
N PHE A 507 0.08 -6.00 17.55
CA PHE A 507 1.33 -5.96 16.79
C PHE A 507 2.53 -6.22 17.72
N THR A 508 3.38 -7.19 17.41
CA THR A 508 4.62 -7.45 18.16
C THR A 508 5.84 -7.28 17.28
N TYR A 509 6.74 -6.40 17.71
CA TYR A 509 8.02 -6.22 17.07
C TYR A 509 9.08 -7.16 17.61
N CYS A 510 9.75 -7.83 16.68
CA CYS A 510 10.70 -8.91 16.94
C CYS A 510 12.14 -8.38 16.99
N TRP A 511 12.36 -7.31 17.76
CA TRP A 511 13.69 -6.72 17.98
C TRP A 511 13.93 -6.45 19.47
N SER A 512 15.20 -6.31 19.82
CA SER A 512 15.61 -6.01 21.19
C SER A 512 15.14 -4.62 21.66
N PRO A 513 14.42 -4.51 22.79
CA PRO A 513 14.10 -3.22 23.40
C PRO A 513 15.35 -2.45 23.89
N ALA A 514 16.47 -3.13 24.13
CA ALA A 514 17.75 -2.49 24.43
C ALA A 514 18.33 -1.73 23.22
N LEU A 515 18.11 -2.25 22.00
CA LEU A 515 18.53 -1.58 20.78
C LEU A 515 17.51 -0.52 20.33
N ILE A 516 16.23 -0.89 20.28
CA ILE A 516 15.13 -0.02 19.84
C ILE A 516 14.02 -0.09 20.88
N PRO A 517 13.96 0.87 21.83
CA PRO A 517 12.93 0.87 22.85
C PRO A 517 11.55 1.11 22.22
N LYS A 518 10.49 0.65 22.89
CA LYS A 518 9.10 0.93 22.49
C LYS A 518 8.90 2.46 22.44
N PRO A 519 8.56 3.05 21.28
CA PRO A 519 8.18 4.44 21.17
C PRO A 519 7.06 4.81 22.14
N ALA A 520 7.20 5.98 22.79
CA ALA A 520 6.24 6.45 23.78
C ALA A 520 4.86 6.78 23.19
N ASP A 521 4.78 7.02 21.89
CA ASP A 521 3.54 7.29 21.16
C ASP A 521 2.84 6.04 20.62
N TRP A 522 3.37 4.84 20.90
CA TRP A 522 2.70 3.59 20.57
C TRP A 522 1.65 3.19 21.60
N PRO A 523 0.45 2.78 21.14
CA PRO A 523 -0.61 2.28 22.01
C PRO A 523 -0.27 0.93 22.66
N PRO A 524 -1.03 0.50 23.69
CA PRO A 524 -0.77 -0.73 24.43
C PRO A 524 -0.78 -2.02 23.59
N HIS A 525 -1.53 -2.06 22.49
CA HIS A 525 -1.62 -3.23 21.60
C HIS A 525 -0.39 -3.44 20.69
N ILE A 526 0.67 -2.65 20.90
CA ILE A 526 1.92 -2.75 20.14
C ILE A 526 3.07 -3.03 21.10
N ASP A 527 3.69 -4.20 20.97
CA ASP A 527 4.77 -4.66 21.86
C ASP A 527 6.12 -4.73 21.16
N VAL A 528 7.19 -4.71 21.97
CA VAL A 528 8.56 -4.98 21.55
C VAL A 528 9.09 -6.09 22.47
N CYS A 529 9.33 -7.27 21.92
CA CYS A 529 9.54 -8.48 22.73
C CYS A 529 10.99 -8.96 22.79
N GLY A 530 11.85 -8.53 21.88
CA GLY A 530 13.18 -9.12 21.67
C GLY A 530 13.30 -9.83 20.32
N PHE A 531 14.52 -10.12 19.91
CA PHE A 531 14.77 -10.89 18.69
C PHE A 531 14.42 -12.37 18.86
N PHE A 532 13.96 -13.01 17.78
CA PHE A 532 13.65 -14.43 17.78
C PHE A 532 14.88 -15.24 17.37
N PHE A 533 15.70 -15.55 18.38
CA PHE A 533 16.82 -16.45 18.19
C PHE A 533 16.37 -17.91 18.30
N ARG A 534 17.04 -18.77 17.55
CA ARG A 534 16.99 -20.23 17.72
C ARG A 534 18.24 -20.67 18.45
N ASP A 535 18.23 -21.88 18.97
CA ASP A 535 19.46 -22.53 19.39
C ASP A 535 20.41 -22.67 18.18
N PRO A 536 21.71 -22.33 18.32
CA PRO A 536 22.67 -22.50 17.25
C PRO A 536 22.72 -23.96 16.81
N PRO A 537 22.79 -24.25 15.49
CA PRO A 537 22.97 -25.62 15.04
C PRO A 537 24.33 -26.12 15.53
N LYS A 538 24.41 -27.42 15.88
CA LYS A 538 25.70 -28.07 16.04
C LYS A 538 26.43 -28.02 14.70
N TYR A 539 27.48 -27.22 14.63
CA TYR A 539 28.26 -27.02 13.42
C TYR A 539 29.73 -27.30 13.71
N GLU A 540 30.33 -28.11 12.84
CA GLU A 540 31.76 -28.37 12.85
C GLU A 540 32.39 -27.61 11.69
N ALA A 541 33.37 -26.77 12.01
CA ALA A 541 34.03 -25.94 11.01
C ALA A 541 34.82 -26.81 10.03
N SER A 542 34.83 -26.43 8.75
CA SER A 542 35.73 -27.06 7.79
C SER A 542 37.19 -26.90 8.23
N PRO A 543 38.08 -27.85 7.88
CA PRO A 543 39.50 -27.76 8.24
C PRO A 543 40.14 -26.43 7.82
N GLU A 544 39.72 -25.87 6.69
CA GLU A 544 40.17 -24.58 6.18
C GLU A 544 39.77 -23.41 7.09
N ILE A 545 38.48 -23.30 7.47
CA ILE A 545 38.01 -22.26 8.39
C ILE A 545 38.69 -22.42 9.75
N ALA A 546 38.75 -23.65 10.27
CA ALA A 546 39.35 -23.94 11.56
C ALA A 546 40.85 -23.60 11.59
N SER A 547 41.59 -23.91 10.52
CA SER A 547 43.01 -23.57 10.38
C SER A 547 43.22 -22.06 10.31
N PHE A 548 42.43 -21.36 9.48
CA PHE A 548 42.52 -19.91 9.34
C PHE A 548 42.23 -19.19 10.66
N LEU A 549 41.19 -19.60 11.40
CA LEU A 549 40.89 -19.04 12.71
C LEU A 549 42.05 -19.23 13.71
N ARG A 550 42.68 -20.41 13.75
CA ARG A 550 43.81 -20.70 14.64
C ARG A 550 45.12 -19.99 14.27
N ALA A 551 45.30 -19.62 13.00
CA ALA A 551 46.56 -19.08 12.50
C ALA A 551 46.90 -17.65 12.97
N GLY A 552 46.08 -17.00 13.82
CA GLY A 552 46.34 -15.62 14.25
C GLY A 552 45.17 -14.94 14.98
N PRO A 553 45.15 -13.59 15.03
CA PRO A 553 44.10 -12.81 15.72
C PRO A 553 42.72 -12.92 15.06
N PRO A 554 41.60 -12.81 15.81
CA PRO A 554 40.24 -12.94 15.27
C PRO A 554 40.02 -12.08 14.00
N PRO A 555 39.56 -12.66 12.88
CA PRO A 555 39.39 -11.92 11.64
C PRO A 555 38.14 -11.02 11.66
N VAL A 556 38.03 -10.11 10.69
CA VAL A 556 36.81 -9.36 10.37
C VAL A 556 35.95 -10.18 9.41
N TYR A 557 34.67 -10.35 9.71
CA TYR A 557 33.72 -10.94 8.76
C TYR A 557 33.22 -9.90 7.76
N ILE A 558 33.20 -10.25 6.47
CA ILE A 558 32.66 -9.40 5.40
C ILE A 558 31.67 -10.21 4.56
N GLY A 559 30.40 -9.83 4.59
CA GLY A 559 29.35 -10.54 3.86
C GLY A 559 28.11 -9.71 3.59
N PHE A 560 27.75 -9.59 2.31
CA PHE A 560 26.57 -8.83 1.88
C PHE A 560 25.34 -9.72 1.62
N GLY A 561 25.42 -11.02 1.91
CA GLY A 561 24.31 -11.96 1.76
C GLY A 561 23.88 -12.16 0.30
N SER A 562 22.59 -12.43 0.10
CA SER A 562 21.97 -12.72 -1.20
C SER A 562 21.66 -11.46 -2.02
N ILE A 563 22.56 -10.47 -2.02
CA ILE A 563 22.39 -9.24 -2.80
C ILE A 563 23.03 -9.43 -4.18
N VAL A 564 22.28 -9.01 -5.21
CA VAL A 564 22.77 -8.91 -6.58
C VAL A 564 23.59 -7.62 -6.69
N ILE A 565 24.86 -7.75 -7.05
CA ILE A 565 25.80 -6.65 -7.15
C ILE A 565 26.15 -6.45 -8.62
N ASP A 566 26.05 -5.21 -9.10
CA ASP A 566 26.27 -4.87 -10.52
C ASP A 566 27.70 -5.17 -10.98
N ASP A 567 28.70 -4.92 -10.12
CA ASP A 567 30.12 -5.16 -10.38
C ASP A 567 30.79 -5.87 -9.18
N PRO A 568 30.69 -7.22 -9.11
CA PRO A 568 31.31 -8.01 -8.04
C PRO A 568 32.84 -7.91 -8.02
N GLY A 569 33.47 -7.71 -9.18
CA GLY A 569 34.93 -7.61 -9.32
C GLY A 569 35.46 -6.33 -8.66
N LYS A 570 34.86 -5.18 -8.98
CA LYS A 570 35.18 -3.90 -8.33
C LYS A 570 34.95 -3.93 -6.83
N LEU A 571 33.84 -4.53 -6.38
CA LEU A 571 33.57 -4.65 -4.95
C LEU A 571 34.62 -5.54 -4.26
N THR A 572 34.98 -6.67 -4.86
CA THR A 572 36.04 -7.55 -4.34
C THR A 572 37.37 -6.80 -4.23
N ALA A 573 37.76 -6.04 -5.26
CA ALA A 573 38.98 -5.23 -5.24
C ALA A 573 38.96 -4.18 -4.12
N THR A 574 37.84 -3.46 -3.95
CA THR A 574 37.62 -2.49 -2.87
C THR A 574 37.78 -3.12 -1.48
N ILE A 575 37.17 -4.30 -1.25
CA ILE A 575 37.29 -5.02 0.02
C ILE A 575 38.74 -5.40 0.28
N LEU A 576 39.42 -6.02 -0.68
CA LEU A 576 40.80 -6.46 -0.52
C LEU A 576 41.76 -5.29 -0.26
N GLN A 577 41.55 -4.14 -0.91
CA GLN A 577 42.31 -2.92 -0.64
C GLN A 577 42.08 -2.41 0.77
N ALA A 578 40.83 -2.39 1.26
CA ALA A 578 40.52 -1.97 2.63
C ALA A 578 41.12 -2.93 3.68
N VAL A 579 41.07 -4.23 3.45
CA VAL A 579 41.68 -5.25 4.32
C VAL A 579 43.19 -5.04 4.39
N ARG A 580 43.87 -4.86 3.25
CA ARG A 580 45.31 -4.54 3.23
C ARG A 580 45.64 -3.23 3.95
N ALA A 581 44.85 -2.18 3.73
CA ALA A 581 45.07 -0.87 4.36
C ALA A 581 44.84 -0.88 5.88
N THR A 582 44.06 -1.83 6.39
CA THR A 582 43.80 -2.00 7.83
C THR A 582 44.71 -3.02 8.49
N GLY A 583 45.37 -3.89 7.70
CA GLY A 583 46.25 -4.94 8.20
C GLY A 583 45.52 -6.06 8.94
N VAL A 584 44.20 -6.17 8.76
CA VAL A 584 43.38 -7.17 9.44
C VAL A 584 43.34 -8.47 8.64
N ARG A 585 43.05 -9.57 9.34
CA ARG A 585 42.61 -10.80 8.68
C ARG A 585 41.12 -10.72 8.37
N ALA A 586 40.67 -11.27 7.25
CA ALA A 586 39.27 -11.21 6.85
C ALA A 586 38.71 -12.56 6.39
N ILE A 587 37.49 -12.86 6.82
CA ILE A 587 36.67 -13.93 6.25
C ILE A 587 35.61 -13.29 5.36
N ILE A 588 35.63 -13.58 4.07
CA ILE A 588 34.74 -12.99 3.07
C ILE A 588 33.74 -14.05 2.60
N SER A 589 32.44 -13.82 2.86
CA SER A 589 31.38 -14.67 2.31
C SER A 589 31.18 -14.39 0.82
N ARG A 590 31.25 -15.43 -0.01
CA ARG A 590 31.10 -15.30 -1.47
C ARG A 590 29.70 -14.80 -1.87
N GLY A 591 28.66 -15.22 -1.13
CA GLY A 591 27.27 -14.85 -1.39
C GLY A 591 26.79 -15.16 -2.81
N TRP A 592 25.66 -14.56 -3.21
CA TRP A 592 25.10 -14.71 -4.57
C TRP A 592 25.96 -14.07 -5.66
N SER A 593 26.74 -13.06 -5.28
CA SER A 593 27.63 -12.34 -6.19
C SER A 593 28.96 -13.07 -6.45
N LYS A 594 29.15 -14.27 -5.89
CA LYS A 594 30.34 -15.13 -6.07
C LYS A 594 31.65 -14.37 -5.90
N LEU A 595 31.74 -13.53 -4.87
CA LEU A 595 32.92 -12.67 -4.64
C LEU A 595 34.22 -13.48 -4.66
N GLY A 596 35.23 -12.95 -5.34
CA GLY A 596 36.53 -13.59 -5.49
C GLY A 596 36.55 -14.91 -6.27
N SER A 597 35.59 -15.16 -7.19
CA SER A 597 35.62 -16.35 -8.05
C SER A 597 36.76 -16.35 -9.07
N ASP A 598 37.23 -15.15 -9.44
CA ASP A 598 38.15 -14.95 -10.58
C ASP A 598 39.59 -14.61 -10.12
N LEU A 599 39.88 -14.77 -8.82
CA LEU A 599 41.20 -14.44 -8.26
C LEU A 599 42.13 -15.67 -8.28
N ALA A 600 43.24 -15.55 -9.01
CA ALA A 600 44.26 -16.59 -9.10
C ALA A 600 45.17 -16.69 -7.86
N ASN A 601 45.38 -15.58 -7.14
CA ASN A 601 46.16 -15.52 -5.90
C ASN A 601 45.40 -14.69 -4.86
N VAL A 602 45.07 -15.31 -3.72
CA VAL A 602 44.42 -14.66 -2.58
C VAL A 602 45.47 -14.41 -1.50
N ASP A 603 45.44 -13.22 -0.90
CA ASP A 603 46.27 -12.83 0.25
C ASP A 603 46.11 -13.83 1.40
N GLU A 604 47.20 -14.20 2.09
CA GLU A 604 47.17 -15.14 3.22
C GLU A 604 46.28 -14.67 4.38
N ASN A 605 46.03 -13.36 4.46
CA ASN A 605 45.15 -12.75 5.44
C ASN A 605 43.67 -12.81 5.05
N VAL A 606 43.31 -13.42 3.92
CA VAL A 606 41.94 -13.45 3.41
C VAL A 606 41.49 -14.89 3.15
N LEU A 607 40.35 -15.27 3.75
CA LEU A 607 39.68 -16.52 3.47
C LEU A 607 38.31 -16.27 2.83
N PHE A 608 38.08 -16.83 1.64
CA PHE A 608 36.75 -16.82 1.01
C PHE A 608 35.97 -18.07 1.39
N ILE A 609 34.75 -17.89 1.92
CA ILE A 609 33.89 -18.99 2.35
C ILE A 609 32.56 -19.04 1.59
N GLY A 610 32.00 -20.24 1.48
CA GLY A 610 30.60 -20.46 1.10
C GLY A 610 29.66 -20.23 2.27
N ASP A 611 28.59 -21.03 2.33
CA ASP A 611 27.62 -20.97 3.42
C ASP A 611 28.25 -21.45 4.74
N CYS A 612 28.14 -20.62 5.77
CA CYS A 612 28.55 -20.92 7.14
C CYS A 612 27.51 -20.34 8.11
N PRO A 613 27.06 -21.07 9.15
CA PRO A 613 26.12 -20.55 10.13
C PRO A 613 26.68 -19.30 10.84
N HIS A 614 25.99 -18.17 10.70
CA HIS A 614 26.43 -16.88 11.26
C HIS A 614 26.45 -16.88 12.80
N ASP A 615 25.51 -17.59 13.42
CA ASP A 615 25.42 -17.77 14.87
C ASP A 615 26.67 -18.47 15.45
N TRP A 616 27.28 -19.38 14.69
CA TRP A 616 28.58 -19.97 15.03
C TRP A 616 29.74 -19.04 14.64
N LEU A 617 29.80 -18.59 13.39
CA LEU A 617 30.94 -17.84 12.87
C LEU A 617 31.18 -16.53 13.62
N PHE A 618 30.13 -15.82 14.01
CA PHE A 618 30.25 -14.51 14.66
C PHE A 618 30.81 -14.58 16.08
N GLN A 619 30.89 -15.77 16.68
CA GLN A 619 31.61 -15.99 17.94
C GLN A 619 33.14 -15.91 17.78
N HIS A 620 33.64 -16.02 16.54
CA HIS A 620 35.06 -16.17 16.24
C HIS A 620 35.67 -14.96 15.52
N VAL A 621 34.94 -13.86 15.39
CA VAL A 621 35.37 -12.67 14.61
C VAL A 621 35.50 -11.43 15.51
N ALA A 622 36.34 -10.48 15.09
CA ALA A 622 36.54 -9.23 15.82
C ALA A 622 35.44 -8.20 15.54
N ALA A 623 35.01 -8.11 14.28
CA ALA A 623 34.00 -7.16 13.82
C ALA A 623 33.32 -7.69 12.54
N MET A 624 32.27 -6.99 12.11
CA MET A 624 31.49 -7.36 10.92
C MET A 624 31.31 -6.19 9.94
N VAL A 625 31.34 -6.52 8.67
CA VAL A 625 30.91 -5.67 7.55
C VAL A 625 29.78 -6.40 6.84
N HIS A 626 28.57 -5.84 6.82
CA HIS A 626 27.45 -6.48 6.14
C HIS A 626 26.44 -5.49 5.58
N HIS A 627 25.42 -6.01 4.89
CA HIS A 627 24.40 -5.19 4.22
C HIS A 627 23.37 -4.55 5.17
N GLY A 628 23.21 -5.06 6.39
CA GLY A 628 22.30 -4.47 7.39
C GLY A 628 20.92 -5.11 7.48
N GLY A 629 20.73 -6.34 6.97
CA GLY A 629 19.47 -7.06 7.16
C GLY A 629 19.23 -7.41 8.63
N ALA A 630 17.98 -7.29 9.08
CA ALA A 630 17.56 -7.44 10.48
C ALA A 630 18.21 -8.64 11.21
N GLY A 631 18.12 -9.83 10.62
CA GLY A 631 18.64 -11.05 11.24
C GLY A 631 20.17 -11.10 11.36
N THR A 632 20.90 -10.52 10.40
CA THR A 632 22.38 -10.47 10.48
C THR A 632 22.81 -9.46 11.53
N THR A 633 22.17 -8.29 11.56
CA THR A 633 22.38 -7.26 12.58
C THR A 633 22.11 -7.84 13.98
N ALA A 634 20.97 -8.51 14.16
CA ALA A 634 20.60 -9.14 15.43
C ALA A 634 21.65 -10.18 15.88
N CYS A 635 22.04 -11.08 14.99
CA CYS A 635 23.03 -12.13 15.26
C CYS A 635 24.39 -11.53 15.64
N GLY A 636 24.80 -10.46 14.96
CA GLY A 636 26.02 -9.72 15.24
C GLY A 636 26.08 -9.12 16.63
N LEU A 637 25.04 -8.35 16.95
CA LEU A 637 24.92 -7.65 18.22
C LEU A 637 24.80 -8.63 19.40
N LEU A 638 24.06 -9.74 19.23
CA LEU A 638 23.97 -10.80 20.24
C LEU A 638 25.34 -11.40 20.56
N ASN A 639 26.17 -11.57 19.54
CA ASN A 639 27.53 -12.07 19.67
C ASN A 639 28.54 -11.00 20.08
N VAL A 640 28.12 -9.76 20.39
CA VAL A 640 29.02 -8.67 20.83
C VAL A 640 30.00 -8.28 19.71
N ARG A 641 29.55 -8.27 18.46
CA ARG A 641 30.42 -7.88 17.33
C ARG A 641 30.13 -6.45 16.89
N PRO A 642 31.08 -5.52 17.08
CA PRO A 642 31.06 -4.23 16.40
C PRO A 642 30.79 -4.37 14.90
N THR A 643 29.91 -3.56 14.35
CA THR A 643 29.30 -3.80 13.04
C THR A 643 29.24 -2.55 12.21
N THR A 644 29.79 -2.59 10.99
CA THR A 644 29.56 -1.57 9.97
C THR A 644 28.59 -2.07 8.90
N ILE A 645 27.71 -1.17 8.47
CA ILE A 645 26.60 -1.48 7.56
C ILE A 645 26.80 -0.74 6.24
N VAL A 646 26.75 -1.48 5.14
CA VAL A 646 26.73 -0.96 3.77
C VAL A 646 25.32 -1.05 3.20
N LEU A 647 24.76 0.08 2.78
CA LEU A 647 23.35 0.18 2.39
C LEU A 647 23.14 -0.16 0.92
N PHE A 648 22.23 -1.09 0.66
CA PHE A 648 21.75 -1.43 -0.67
C PHE A 648 20.28 -1.03 -0.86
N PHE A 649 19.36 -1.50 -0.01
CA PHE A 649 17.92 -1.22 -0.13
C PHE A 649 17.14 -1.58 1.15
N GLY A 650 15.83 -1.30 1.16
CA GLY A 650 14.92 -1.82 2.18
C GLY A 650 15.12 -1.21 3.56
N ASP A 651 15.18 -2.05 4.59
CA ASP A 651 15.29 -1.69 6.00
C ASP A 651 16.72 -1.42 6.49
N GLN A 652 17.70 -1.68 5.64
CA GLN A 652 19.13 -1.54 5.96
C GLN A 652 19.52 -0.15 6.47
N PRO A 653 19.00 0.98 5.92
CA PRO A 653 19.30 2.31 6.46
C PRO A 653 18.82 2.50 7.89
N PHE A 654 17.67 1.93 8.23
CA PHE A 654 17.12 1.97 9.58
C PHE A 654 18.03 1.21 10.55
N TRP A 655 18.38 -0.04 10.25
CA TRP A 655 19.29 -0.82 11.10
C TRP A 655 20.67 -0.18 11.24
N GLY A 656 21.22 0.35 10.15
CA GLY A 656 22.48 1.10 10.16
C GLY A 656 22.43 2.29 11.11
N ALA A 657 21.34 3.06 11.07
CA ALA A 657 21.15 4.18 11.96
C ALA A 657 20.99 3.75 13.43
N MET A 658 20.27 2.66 13.71
CA MET A 658 20.08 2.16 15.08
C MET A 658 21.39 1.63 15.69
N VAL A 659 22.17 0.87 14.92
CA VAL A 659 23.49 0.39 15.36
C VAL A 659 24.44 1.55 15.64
N ALA A 660 24.47 2.56 14.77
CA ALA A 660 25.30 3.74 14.95
C ALA A 660 24.88 4.57 16.17
N ALA A 661 23.57 4.74 16.39
CA ALA A 661 23.03 5.45 17.54
C ALA A 661 23.35 4.74 18.87
N ALA A 662 23.39 3.41 18.86
CA ALA A 662 23.80 2.59 20.00
C ALA A 662 25.33 2.54 20.22
N GLY A 663 26.12 3.15 19.33
CA GLY A 663 27.59 3.10 19.40
C GLY A 663 28.19 1.75 19.01
N GLY A 664 27.41 0.80 18.51
CA GLY A 664 27.86 -0.52 18.07
C GLY A 664 28.59 -0.52 16.72
N GLY A 665 28.69 0.64 16.06
CA GLY A 665 29.32 0.78 14.75
C GLY A 665 29.31 2.22 14.24
N PRO A 666 30.00 2.49 13.12
CA PRO A 666 29.98 3.80 12.47
C PRO A 666 28.63 4.06 11.77
N ARG A 667 28.43 5.30 11.30
CA ARG A 667 27.29 5.61 10.43
C ARG A 667 27.32 4.72 9.17
N PRO A 668 26.15 4.26 8.70
CA PRO A 668 26.09 3.34 7.57
C PRO A 668 26.53 4.03 6.28
N THR A 669 27.21 3.28 5.40
CA THR A 669 27.77 3.79 4.15
C THR A 669 26.88 3.39 2.97
N PRO A 670 26.35 4.34 2.17
CA PRO A 670 25.65 4.00 0.94
C PRO A 670 26.56 3.23 -0.02
N GLN A 671 26.09 2.13 -0.63
CA GLN A 671 26.91 1.32 -1.54
C GLN A 671 27.55 2.15 -2.68
N ARG A 672 26.83 3.16 -3.18
CA ARG A 672 27.34 4.06 -4.25
C ARG A 672 28.53 4.91 -3.83
N GLN A 673 28.71 5.12 -2.54
CA GLN A 673 29.81 5.88 -1.96
C GLN A 673 30.93 4.97 -1.45
N LEU A 674 30.72 3.64 -1.43
CA LEU A 674 31.67 2.69 -0.88
C LEU A 674 32.97 2.70 -1.70
N ASN A 675 34.09 2.87 -1.00
CA ASN A 675 35.44 2.78 -1.54
C ASN A 675 36.38 2.15 -0.49
N SER A 676 37.65 1.95 -0.85
CA SER A 676 38.61 1.29 0.04
C SER A 676 38.85 2.08 1.32
N ASP A 677 38.84 3.41 1.23
CA ASP A 677 39.25 4.30 2.31
C ASP A 677 38.16 4.40 3.38
N ASN A 678 36.91 4.63 2.98
CA ASN A 678 35.80 4.68 3.93
C ASN A 678 35.47 3.30 4.51
N LEU A 679 35.68 2.22 3.76
CA LEU A 679 35.55 0.87 4.30
C LEU A 679 36.66 0.58 5.33
N ALA A 680 37.91 0.96 5.03
CA ALA A 680 39.02 0.84 5.96
C ALA A 680 38.79 1.67 7.24
N GLU A 681 38.32 2.90 7.12
CA GLU A 681 37.96 3.75 8.26
C GLU A 681 36.85 3.13 9.10
N ALA A 682 35.81 2.60 8.47
CA ALA A 682 34.72 1.92 9.15
C ALA A 682 35.18 0.66 9.91
N ILE A 683 36.07 -0.14 9.31
CA ILE A 683 36.70 -1.30 9.98
C ILE A 683 37.51 -0.82 11.19
N ARG A 684 38.36 0.20 11.03
CA ARG A 684 39.14 0.76 12.15
C ARG A 684 38.24 1.30 13.26
N PHE A 685 37.11 1.92 12.92
CA PHE A 685 36.12 2.36 13.90
C PHE A 685 35.59 1.18 14.71
N CYS A 686 35.16 0.10 14.06
CA CYS A 686 34.65 -1.09 14.73
C CYS A 686 35.69 -1.74 15.66
N LEU A 687 36.97 -1.61 15.38
CA LEU A 687 38.06 -2.17 16.18
C LEU A 687 38.51 -1.27 17.35
N ARG A 688 37.87 -0.12 17.56
CA ARG A 688 38.16 0.74 18.70
C ARG A 688 37.67 0.12 20.01
N PRO A 689 38.40 0.25 21.13
CA PRO A 689 37.99 -0.27 22.43
C PRO A 689 36.59 0.22 22.85
N GLU A 690 36.26 1.48 22.60
CA GLU A 690 34.98 2.07 22.99
C GLU A 690 33.80 1.44 22.24
N THR A 691 34.01 1.05 20.97
CA THR A 691 32.98 0.40 20.16
C THR A 691 32.76 -1.05 20.64
N ALA A 692 33.83 -1.74 21.04
CA ALA A 692 33.73 -3.07 21.64
C ALA A 692 32.96 -3.04 22.97
N VAL A 693 33.23 -2.05 23.84
CA VAL A 693 32.50 -1.86 25.11
C VAL A 693 31.02 -1.58 24.87
N ALA A 694 30.69 -0.73 23.89
CA ALA A 694 29.29 -0.45 23.54
C ALA A 694 28.57 -1.71 23.03
N ALA A 695 29.23 -2.50 22.16
CA ALA A 695 28.70 -3.77 21.68
C ALA A 695 28.50 -4.79 22.81
N ASP A 696 29.39 -4.80 23.82
CA ASP A 696 29.30 -5.74 24.94
C ASP A 696 28.15 -5.41 25.88
N SER A 697 27.99 -4.13 26.22
CA SER A 697 26.86 -3.63 27.01
C SER A 697 25.53 -3.98 26.34
N LEU A 698 25.40 -3.72 25.04
CA LEU A 698 24.19 -4.03 24.29
C LEU A 698 23.95 -5.54 24.19
N GLY A 699 24.99 -6.33 23.88
CA GLY A 699 24.87 -7.78 23.79
C GLY A 699 24.51 -8.43 25.14
N ALA A 700 25.00 -7.88 26.27
CA ALA A 700 24.63 -8.35 27.60
C ALA A 700 23.14 -8.14 27.91
N GLN A 701 22.58 -6.99 27.51
CA GLN A 701 21.14 -6.74 27.62
C GLN A 701 20.34 -7.67 26.70
N MET A 702 20.78 -7.82 25.44
CA MET A 702 20.11 -8.72 24.49
C MET A 702 20.10 -10.19 24.94
N ARG A 703 21.15 -10.66 25.64
CA ARG A 703 21.23 -12.05 26.14
C ARG A 703 20.30 -12.33 27.32
N SER A 704 19.85 -11.32 28.05
CA SER A 704 18.87 -11.51 29.13
C SER A 704 17.42 -11.51 28.61
N GLU A 705 17.22 -11.14 27.34
CA GLU A 705 15.91 -11.17 26.69
C GLU A 705 15.53 -12.59 26.24
N SER A 706 14.24 -12.91 26.32
CA SER A 706 13.67 -14.13 25.76
C SER A 706 12.62 -13.78 24.70
N GLY A 707 13.10 -13.31 23.54
CA GLY A 707 12.24 -12.70 22.52
C GLY A 707 11.09 -13.58 22.04
N VAL A 708 11.37 -14.87 21.83
CA VAL A 708 10.34 -15.84 21.41
C VAL A 708 9.29 -16.05 22.49
N LYS A 709 9.70 -16.25 23.75
CA LYS A 709 8.79 -16.45 24.87
C LYS A 709 7.95 -15.22 25.12
N ALA A 710 8.57 -14.04 25.15
CA ALA A 710 7.89 -12.76 25.30
C ALA A 710 6.88 -12.49 24.18
N ALA A 711 7.16 -12.94 22.94
CA ALA A 711 6.20 -12.84 21.84
C ALA A 711 5.01 -13.78 21.97
N VAL A 712 5.21 -15.00 22.51
CA VAL A 712 4.10 -15.91 22.84
C VAL A 712 3.27 -15.36 24.01
N GLU A 713 3.90 -14.76 25.01
CA GLU A 713 3.20 -14.06 26.10
C GLU A 713 2.40 -12.86 25.57
N SER A 714 2.99 -12.04 24.69
CA SER A 714 2.29 -10.94 24.01
C SER A 714 1.12 -11.47 23.17
N PHE A 715 1.29 -12.58 22.45
CA PHE A 715 0.22 -13.24 21.71
C PHE A 715 -0.93 -13.67 22.63
N HIS A 716 -0.63 -14.36 23.73
CA HIS A 716 -1.65 -14.78 24.70
C HIS A 716 -2.37 -13.60 25.35
N ALA A 717 -1.65 -12.52 25.67
CA ALA A 717 -2.24 -11.32 26.28
C ALA A 717 -3.22 -10.59 25.35
N HIS A 718 -3.05 -10.74 24.03
CA HIS A 718 -3.88 -10.09 23.01
C HIS A 718 -4.95 -11.01 22.41
N LEU A 719 -4.99 -12.28 22.80
CA LEU A 719 -6.05 -13.19 22.38
C LEU A 719 -7.36 -12.86 23.11
N PRO A 720 -8.50 -12.76 22.40
CA PRO A 720 -9.81 -12.61 23.01
C PRO A 720 -10.30 -13.97 23.56
N VAL A 721 -9.65 -14.45 24.63
CA VAL A 721 -9.86 -15.80 25.20
C VAL A 721 -11.32 -16.06 25.57
N GLU A 722 -12.02 -15.04 26.06
CA GLU A 722 -13.43 -15.15 26.44
C GLU A 722 -14.37 -15.30 25.22
N GLU A 723 -14.02 -14.72 24.07
CA GLU A 723 -14.79 -14.86 22.83
C GLU A 723 -14.48 -16.18 22.09
N LEU A 724 -13.33 -16.78 22.38
CA LEU A 724 -12.87 -18.04 21.79
C LEU A 724 -13.30 -19.29 22.58
N ARG A 725 -13.77 -19.14 23.82
CA ARG A 725 -14.33 -20.22 24.66
C ARG A 725 -15.83 -20.35 24.42
#